data_AF-A0A7J5EXA1-F1
#
_entry.id   AF-A0A7J5EXA1-F1
#
_cell.length_a   1.000
_cell.length_b   1.000
_cell.length_c   1.000
_cell.angle_alpha   90.00
_cell.angle_beta   90.00
_cell.angle_gamma   90.00
#
_symmetry.space_group_name_H-M   'P 1'
#
loop_
_entity.id
_entity.type
_entity.pdbx_description
1 polymer ?
#
loop_
_entity_poly.entity_id
_entity_poly.type
_entity_poly.pdbx_seq_one_letter_code
_entity_poly.pdbx_strand_id
1 'polypeptide(L)'
;MCGADLEGQRRRGRVPQRQQRRDAPQADQAQRVRQPPVQARRPAHRHLAARGEPPRRRRRSGGVPDAGVELGRRHQRLSARRGRRAPGLPRARGGVQRLVDRAVAARPVRRLRPLVPRDRAGCGPRSRQPDGLQPAVRLRLRRRHAGGELQDEAPRRRDPARHEHRPDHRRLTGELMRSLRFACAALAALVPTAAFAMGGPSPGAVTAQTVKLPSGPGSVRGLADNASVSAFTGQVTYAVPIDLPAGPGGLTPSLSFGYDGGLGNGPLGVGWGMAQAGIQRSLRLGVPHYDATDEIELFGLGAGGQVVSLASGELRIEGQGHAIAGRTVDGGYELTDADGRVYRFGTTAAARKASGANVSAWYLEEIRDVAGNRIVYGYRTDKGEVYLDRIEWGPSVGGARVFRAALEYEPRADAVVSYRTGFRVESALRLARVRVSSFGGTQRIVALAYDDRFPLTRVKSVRVTSGDGVDALPETRFTYAAAEAATQTAVPDVTGWGLNLLGTSLFDVDNDGAMDLLRLHTSGHSWRRNIGGRFAPPAPMPGATGSSLDQVRLVDLDGDSVAEMVRQVGSQWVVHKLDRPSASWISLGALAGAANVSLAGVAIADVDGDRRMDVLAPFGSTIKLRYGTAAGLGAPLSRPAIDPSRPIIQPGAAATSFYDLNGDGLADAIHMASSMFYVYLGRGDGTFEKYRDVAYPWTGSVSASQIRLGDLDRDGLLDVAVVRGGNVAWYRGLANGAFDAAAVAVARPPG
;
A
#
# COMPACT_ATOMS: atom_id res chain seq x y z
N MET A 1 -44.82 31.70 51.06
CA MET A 1 -44.62 31.01 52.35
C MET A 1 -43.20 30.45 52.28
N CYS A 2 -42.14 31.21 52.59
CA CYS A 2 -41.77 31.91 53.85
C CYS A 2 -41.13 30.92 54.86
N GLY A 3 -39.99 31.20 55.52
CA GLY A 3 -39.05 32.35 55.49
C GLY A 3 -37.58 31.88 55.31
N ALA A 4 -36.61 32.72 54.92
CA ALA A 4 -36.02 33.88 55.64
C ALA A 4 -34.97 33.42 56.69
N ASP A 5 -33.84 34.09 56.95
CA ASP A 5 -33.42 35.51 56.81
C ASP A 5 -32.07 35.65 56.02
N LEU A 6 -31.71 36.75 55.30
CA LEU A 6 -31.41 38.16 55.69
C LEU A 6 -30.17 38.26 56.63
N GLU A 7 -29.15 39.13 56.48
CA GLU A 7 -28.82 40.33 55.66
C GLU A 7 -27.30 40.30 55.28
N GLY A 8 -26.65 41.20 54.50
CA GLY A 8 -26.99 42.44 53.79
C GLY A 8 -25.80 42.84 52.86
N GLN A 9 -25.99 43.60 51.76
CA GLN A 9 -25.69 45.05 51.65
C GLN A 9 -24.34 45.52 52.26
N ARG A 10 -23.46 46.36 51.66
CA ARG A 10 -23.34 47.21 50.43
C ARG A 10 -21.81 47.62 50.37
N ARG A 11 -21.15 48.30 49.40
CA ARG A 11 -21.47 49.12 48.19
C ARG A 11 -20.17 49.28 47.32
N ARG A 12 -20.26 50.06 46.22
CA ARG A 12 -19.24 50.82 45.42
C ARG A 12 -17.81 50.99 46.02
N GLY A 13 -16.70 51.08 45.27
CA GLY A 13 -16.46 51.02 43.80
C GLY A 13 -15.31 51.95 43.30
N ARG A 14 -15.04 51.94 41.98
CA ARG A 14 -14.07 52.77 41.17
C ARG A 14 -12.59 52.36 41.09
N VAL A 15 -12.05 52.54 39.89
CA VAL A 15 -10.66 52.31 39.40
C VAL A 15 -10.02 53.67 39.06
N PRO A 16 -8.69 53.85 39.25
CA PRO A 16 -7.79 54.28 38.16
C PRO A 16 -6.44 53.52 38.18
N GLN A 17 -6.02 52.86 37.10
CA GLN A 17 -5.21 53.38 35.97
C GLN A 17 -3.76 53.86 36.27
N ARG A 18 -2.80 53.11 35.71
CA ARG A 18 -1.52 53.51 35.04
C ARG A 18 -0.66 54.66 35.60
N GLN A 19 0.63 54.37 35.82
CA GLN A 19 1.71 54.68 34.85
C GLN A 19 3.06 53.99 35.19
N GLN A 20 4.01 53.99 34.25
CA GLN A 20 5.34 53.37 34.37
C GLN A 20 6.45 54.42 34.65
N ARG A 21 7.57 54.02 35.27
CA ARG A 21 8.89 54.69 35.16
C ARG A 21 10.05 53.72 35.46
N ARG A 22 11.29 54.22 35.42
CA ARG A 22 12.53 53.50 35.05
C ARG A 22 13.57 53.31 36.17
N ASP A 23 14.32 52.21 36.05
CA ASP A 23 15.77 51.98 36.24
C ASP A 23 16.55 52.34 37.54
N ALA A 24 17.11 51.29 38.17
CA ALA A 24 18.46 51.18 38.79
C ALA A 24 18.78 51.98 40.10
N PRO A 25 19.88 51.70 40.87
CA PRO A 25 21.05 50.82 40.60
C PRO A 25 21.46 49.83 41.74
N GLN A 26 22.77 49.55 41.92
CA GLN A 26 23.39 48.38 42.58
C GLN A 26 24.10 48.67 43.94
N ALA A 27 24.76 47.61 44.48
CA ALA A 27 26.03 47.59 45.27
C ALA A 27 25.90 47.42 46.81
N ASP A 28 26.84 46.80 47.57
CA ASP A 28 28.11 46.11 47.23
C ASP A 28 28.57 45.10 48.34
N GLN A 29 29.70 44.40 48.08
CA GLN A 29 30.74 43.85 48.99
C GLN A 29 30.92 42.31 49.04
N ALA A 30 32.14 41.73 49.11
CA ALA A 30 33.46 42.05 48.49
C ALA A 30 34.52 40.96 48.82
N GLN A 31 35.68 41.00 48.11
CA GLN A 31 37.01 40.39 48.44
C GLN A 31 37.28 38.92 48.04
N ARG A 32 38.49 38.48 47.59
CA ARG A 32 39.71 39.22 47.09
C ARG A 32 40.64 38.35 46.19
N VAL A 33 40.75 38.72 44.92
CA VAL A 33 41.92 38.85 44.00
C VAL A 33 43.29 38.13 44.27
N ARG A 34 43.85 37.39 43.28
CA ARG A 34 45.16 37.61 42.55
C ARG A 34 45.58 36.45 41.59
N GLN A 35 46.55 36.69 40.68
CA GLN A 35 47.02 35.78 39.59
C GLN A 35 48.58 35.57 39.61
N PRO A 36 49.29 34.97 38.60
CA PRO A 36 49.92 33.63 38.61
C PRO A 36 51.48 33.68 38.76
N PRO A 37 52.45 33.33 37.86
CA PRO A 37 52.50 32.78 36.47
C PRO A 37 53.48 31.58 36.19
N VAL A 38 53.39 30.98 34.97
CA VAL A 38 54.46 30.34 34.13
C VAL A 38 55.34 29.15 34.63
N GLN A 39 55.28 28.01 33.89
CA GLN A 39 56.35 27.12 33.34
C GLN A 39 55.72 25.72 33.04
N ALA A 40 55.65 25.13 31.84
CA ALA A 40 56.59 24.92 30.72
C ALA A 40 57.38 23.58 30.77
N ARG A 41 56.91 22.55 30.04
CA ARG A 41 57.74 21.61 29.24
C ARG A 41 56.92 20.66 28.35
N ARG A 42 57.48 20.34 27.17
CA ARG A 42 57.12 19.14 26.36
C ARG A 42 57.94 17.93 26.86
N PRO A 43 57.71 16.73 26.29
CA PRO A 43 58.73 16.27 25.33
C PRO A 43 58.14 15.89 23.96
N ALA A 44 58.94 16.08 22.90
CA ALA A 44 58.66 15.57 21.56
C ALA A 44 59.93 15.53 20.70
N HIS A 45 60.39 14.32 20.34
CA HIS A 45 61.31 14.03 19.22
C HIS A 45 60.92 12.63 18.69
N ARG A 46 60.75 12.32 17.39
CA ARG A 46 61.58 12.54 16.17
C ARG A 46 62.91 11.76 16.23
N HIS A 47 63.39 11.03 15.22
CA HIS A 47 63.00 10.85 13.79
C HIS A 47 62.90 9.33 13.46
N LEU A 48 62.80 8.76 12.24
CA LEU A 48 63.05 9.13 10.82
C LEU A 48 62.08 8.29 9.94
N ALA A 49 61.42 8.80 8.89
CA ALA A 49 61.78 8.68 7.45
C ALA A 49 62.30 7.28 6.98
N ALA A 50 61.94 6.70 5.83
CA ALA A 50 61.28 7.23 4.63
C ALA A 50 60.57 6.15 3.74
N ARG A 51 59.99 6.59 2.61
CA ARG A 51 59.77 5.94 1.26
C ARG A 51 60.00 4.41 1.12
N GLY A 52 59.18 3.64 0.38
CA GLY A 52 57.93 3.93 -0.35
C GLY A 52 57.73 3.05 -1.61
N GLU A 53 56.47 2.90 -2.05
CA GLU A 53 56.02 2.40 -3.38
C GLU A 53 56.39 0.95 -3.83
N PRO A 54 55.72 0.38 -4.87
CA PRO A 54 55.59 -1.09 -5.10
C PRO A 54 56.39 -1.51 -6.40
N PRO A 55 56.05 -2.52 -7.28
CA PRO A 55 54.89 -3.43 -7.33
C PRO A 55 55.07 -4.85 -7.97
N ARG A 56 53.92 -5.50 -8.25
CA ARG A 56 53.59 -6.42 -9.38
C ARG A 56 53.86 -7.94 -9.31
N ARG A 57 52.74 -8.66 -9.56
CA ARG A 57 52.50 -9.77 -10.54
C ARG A 57 52.64 -11.26 -10.16
N ARG A 58 51.46 -11.91 -10.22
CA ARG A 58 51.09 -13.12 -11.03
C ARG A 58 51.54 -14.55 -10.62
N ARG A 59 50.47 -15.35 -10.42
CA ARG A 59 50.17 -16.69 -11.01
C ARG A 59 50.92 -17.95 -10.51
N ARG A 60 50.09 -19.00 -10.32
CA ARG A 60 50.33 -20.45 -10.57
C ARG A 60 51.32 -21.18 -9.64
N SER A 61 51.29 -22.51 -9.50
CA SER A 61 50.17 -23.49 -9.56
C SER A 61 50.64 -24.91 -9.22
N GLY A 62 49.93 -25.60 -8.30
CA GLY A 62 49.88 -27.07 -8.22
C GLY A 62 51.14 -27.79 -7.70
N GLY A 63 50.95 -29.02 -7.20
CA GLY A 63 52.01 -29.93 -6.74
C GLY A 63 51.52 -30.91 -5.68
N VAL A 64 51.37 -32.18 -6.04
CA VAL A 64 51.10 -33.33 -5.15
C VAL A 64 51.96 -34.50 -5.64
N PRO A 65 52.77 -35.10 -4.77
CA PRO A 65 52.66 -36.56 -4.49
C PRO A 65 53.04 -36.92 -3.03
N ASP A 66 53.05 -38.18 -2.57
CA ASP A 66 52.13 -39.34 -2.70
C ASP A 66 52.64 -40.46 -1.74
N ALA A 67 51.80 -41.46 -1.41
CA ALA A 67 52.08 -42.67 -0.61
C ALA A 67 52.52 -42.49 0.88
N GLY A 68 52.28 -43.45 1.80
CA GLY A 68 51.52 -44.72 1.69
C GLY A 68 51.67 -45.61 2.95
N VAL A 69 51.24 -46.89 2.85
CA VAL A 69 51.54 -48.04 3.74
C VAL A 69 50.76 -48.13 5.09
N GLU A 70 49.82 -49.10 5.14
CA GLU A 70 49.55 -50.16 6.17
C GLU A 70 49.48 -49.83 7.69
N LEU A 71 48.80 -50.56 8.61
CA LEU A 71 47.83 -51.70 8.70
C LEU A 71 47.21 -51.61 10.14
N GLY A 72 46.13 -52.27 10.58
CA GLY A 72 45.16 -53.21 9.97
C GLY A 72 44.74 -54.35 10.93
N ARG A 73 43.63 -55.08 10.63
CA ARG A 73 43.10 -56.30 11.33
C ARG A 73 42.39 -56.05 12.70
N ARG A 74 41.39 -56.83 13.16
CA ARG A 74 40.75 -58.09 12.65
C ARG A 74 39.35 -58.39 13.27
N HIS A 75 38.41 -58.90 12.44
CA HIS A 75 37.48 -60.04 12.70
C HIS A 75 36.31 -59.94 13.75
N GLN A 76 35.20 -60.71 13.68
CA GLN A 76 34.74 -61.75 12.71
C GLN A 76 33.19 -61.97 12.68
N ARG A 77 32.63 -62.21 11.46
CA ARG A 77 31.66 -63.29 11.02
C ARG A 77 30.32 -63.53 11.76
N LEU A 78 29.26 -64.13 11.17
CA LEU A 78 28.89 -64.81 9.89
C LEU A 78 27.33 -64.59 9.71
N SER A 79 26.51 -64.94 8.68
CA SER A 79 26.55 -65.86 7.52
C SER A 79 25.72 -65.30 6.30
N ALA A 80 25.92 -65.69 5.04
CA ALA A 80 25.26 -66.76 4.23
C ALA A 80 23.73 -66.64 4.04
N ARG A 81 23.06 -66.78 2.87
CA ARG A 81 23.29 -67.10 1.41
C ARG A 81 21.98 -66.63 0.67
N ARG A 82 21.74 -66.51 -0.65
CA ARG A 82 22.37 -66.53 -2.02
C ARG A 82 21.24 -66.04 -2.99
N GLY A 83 21.42 -65.60 -4.24
CA GLY A 83 22.61 -65.23 -5.05
C GLY A 83 22.42 -65.47 -6.58
N ARG A 84 23.17 -64.72 -7.42
CA ARG A 84 23.29 -64.81 -8.92
C ARG A 84 22.14 -64.15 -9.73
N ARG A 85 22.32 -63.64 -10.97
CA ARG A 85 23.49 -63.67 -11.91
C ARG A 85 23.51 -62.42 -12.83
N ALA A 86 24.68 -62.09 -13.39
CA ALA A 86 24.91 -61.13 -14.51
C ALA A 86 25.44 -61.92 -15.75
N PRO A 87 26.04 -61.38 -16.86
CA PRO A 87 26.66 -60.06 -17.12
C PRO A 87 26.43 -59.42 -18.54
N GLY A 88 27.12 -58.31 -18.84
CA GLY A 88 27.31 -57.80 -20.23
C GLY A 88 27.99 -56.41 -20.34
N LEU A 89 29.15 -56.33 -21.02
CA LEU A 89 29.93 -55.10 -21.32
C LEU A 89 30.72 -55.32 -22.63
N PRO A 90 31.04 -54.28 -23.45
CA PRO A 90 32.41 -53.71 -23.44
C PRO A 90 32.50 -52.19 -23.83
N ARG A 91 33.71 -51.71 -24.19
CA ARG A 91 34.13 -50.28 -24.36
C ARG A 91 34.70 -49.95 -25.76
N ALA A 92 34.53 -48.71 -26.23
CA ALA A 92 35.48 -47.91 -27.07
C ALA A 92 35.06 -46.41 -26.97
N ARG A 93 35.88 -45.35 -26.88
CA ARG A 93 37.10 -44.87 -27.60
C ARG A 93 36.84 -44.35 -29.03
N GLY A 94 36.95 -43.02 -29.22
CA GLY A 94 36.85 -42.27 -30.50
C GLY A 94 36.78 -40.74 -30.24
N GLY A 95 36.96 -39.88 -31.25
CA GLY A 95 36.94 -38.42 -31.09
C GLY A 95 36.97 -37.61 -32.40
N VAL A 96 37.32 -36.32 -32.31
CA VAL A 96 37.53 -35.32 -33.42
C VAL A 96 36.28 -34.60 -33.98
N GLN A 97 35.91 -33.48 -33.35
CA GLN A 97 35.93 -32.11 -33.90
C GLN A 97 35.49 -31.85 -35.38
N ARG A 98 34.30 -31.22 -35.60
CA ARG A 98 34.09 -29.96 -36.39
C ARG A 98 32.61 -29.49 -36.48
N LEU A 99 32.38 -28.42 -37.25
CA LEU A 99 31.30 -27.42 -37.21
C LEU A 99 29.98 -27.76 -37.97
N VAL A 100 28.87 -27.18 -37.46
CA VAL A 100 27.76 -26.47 -38.17
C VAL A 100 26.56 -27.23 -38.79
N ASP A 101 25.39 -26.65 -38.47
CA ASP A 101 24.05 -26.60 -39.12
C ASP A 101 22.91 -27.63 -38.92
N ARG A 102 21.72 -27.02 -38.75
CA ARG A 102 20.32 -27.41 -39.07
C ARG A 102 19.67 -28.75 -38.61
N ALA A 103 18.84 -28.58 -37.57
CA ALA A 103 17.36 -28.54 -37.64
C ALA A 103 16.46 -29.81 -37.58
N VAL A 104 15.22 -29.56 -37.08
CA VAL A 104 13.95 -30.32 -37.16
C VAL A 104 13.83 -31.70 -36.51
N ALA A 105 12.97 -31.79 -35.48
CA ALA A 105 12.01 -32.88 -35.31
C ALA A 105 10.80 -32.46 -34.44
N ALA A 106 9.67 -32.12 -35.06
CA ALA A 106 8.36 -32.01 -34.40
C ALA A 106 7.30 -32.67 -35.29
N ARG A 107 6.28 -33.32 -34.70
CA ARG A 107 5.19 -33.98 -35.42
C ARG A 107 3.81 -33.67 -34.81
N PRO A 108 2.71 -33.80 -35.59
CA PRO A 108 1.65 -32.79 -35.53
C PRO A 108 0.26 -33.31 -35.13
N VAL A 109 -0.67 -32.39 -34.91
CA VAL A 109 -2.13 -32.62 -34.84
C VAL A 109 -2.80 -31.94 -36.05
N ARG A 110 -3.86 -32.55 -36.59
CA ARG A 110 -4.54 -32.12 -37.83
C ARG A 110 -5.51 -30.94 -37.62
N ARG A 111 -5.65 -30.11 -38.67
CA ARG A 111 -6.81 -29.20 -38.89
C ARG A 111 -7.84 -29.86 -39.81
N LEU A 112 -9.08 -29.36 -39.78
CA LEU A 112 -10.01 -29.38 -40.92
C LEU A 112 -10.39 -27.94 -41.33
N ARG A 113 -11.03 -27.78 -42.50
CA ARG A 113 -11.27 -26.49 -43.19
C ARG A 113 -12.77 -26.20 -43.40
N PRO A 114 -13.15 -24.92 -43.66
CA PRO A 114 -14.54 -24.48 -43.79
C PRO A 114 -15.07 -24.50 -45.24
N LEU A 115 -16.38 -24.27 -45.40
CA LEU A 115 -17.05 -23.91 -46.66
C LEU A 115 -18.22 -22.93 -46.40
N VAL A 116 -18.66 -22.23 -47.46
CA VAL A 116 -19.63 -21.11 -47.48
C VAL A 116 -20.49 -21.22 -48.75
N PRO A 117 -21.83 -21.03 -48.71
CA PRO A 117 -22.46 -19.94 -49.49
C PRO A 117 -23.77 -19.35 -48.86
N ARG A 118 -24.56 -18.61 -49.65
CA ARG A 118 -25.54 -17.57 -49.26
C ARG A 118 -27.03 -17.87 -49.60
N ASP A 119 -27.91 -17.06 -48.98
CA ASP A 119 -29.10 -16.37 -49.54
C ASP A 119 -30.42 -17.09 -49.97
N ARG A 120 -31.51 -16.60 -49.33
CA ARG A 120 -32.86 -16.21 -49.85
C ARG A 120 -33.99 -17.22 -50.17
N ALA A 121 -35.20 -16.76 -49.79
CA ALA A 121 -36.57 -17.22 -50.14
C ALA A 121 -37.00 -18.62 -49.62
N GLY A 122 -38.28 -18.89 -49.32
CA GLY A 122 -39.48 -18.03 -49.27
C GLY A 122 -40.77 -18.82 -48.98
N CYS A 123 -41.90 -18.12 -48.74
CA CYS A 123 -43.28 -18.64 -48.54
C CYS A 123 -43.63 -19.35 -47.21
N GLY A 124 -44.90 -19.19 -46.77
CA GLY A 124 -45.58 -19.95 -45.69
C GLY A 124 -46.52 -21.04 -46.26
N PRO A 125 -47.59 -21.53 -45.55
CA PRO A 125 -48.45 -20.74 -44.64
C PRO A 125 -49.10 -21.47 -43.40
N ARG A 126 -49.79 -20.66 -42.58
CA ARG A 126 -51.04 -20.92 -41.79
C ARG A 126 -51.22 -22.16 -40.84
N SER A 127 -51.49 -21.81 -39.57
CA SER A 127 -52.56 -22.31 -38.66
C SER A 127 -52.56 -23.73 -38.08
N ARG A 128 -52.66 -23.84 -36.74
CA ARG A 128 -53.89 -24.26 -36.00
C ARG A 128 -53.79 -24.15 -34.47
N GLN A 129 -54.88 -23.69 -33.85
CA GLN A 129 -55.35 -24.01 -32.48
C GLN A 129 -56.34 -25.23 -32.58
N PRO A 130 -56.94 -25.83 -31.52
CA PRO A 130 -57.19 -25.31 -30.15
C PRO A 130 -56.98 -26.33 -28.98
N ASP A 131 -57.46 -25.94 -27.77
CA ASP A 131 -57.93 -26.75 -26.60
C ASP A 131 -56.98 -27.75 -25.88
N GLY A 132 -57.11 -28.02 -24.57
CA GLY A 132 -58.00 -27.43 -23.54
C GLY A 132 -57.95 -28.15 -22.17
N LEU A 133 -58.79 -27.69 -21.22
CA LEU A 133 -59.15 -28.28 -19.89
C LEU A 133 -58.22 -28.07 -18.66
N GLN A 134 -58.86 -27.99 -17.47
CA GLN A 134 -58.30 -27.89 -16.10
C GLN A 134 -58.79 -29.08 -15.24
N PRO A 135 -58.34 -29.25 -13.97
CA PRO A 135 -59.05 -28.70 -12.78
C PRO A 135 -58.15 -27.89 -11.81
N ALA A 136 -58.63 -26.85 -11.10
CA ALA A 136 -59.26 -26.83 -9.75
C ALA A 136 -58.33 -27.30 -8.59
N VAL A 137 -58.29 -26.70 -7.37
CA VAL A 137 -59.34 -26.26 -6.42
C VAL A 137 -58.82 -25.03 -5.60
N ARG A 138 -59.49 -23.85 -5.47
CA ARG A 138 -60.57 -23.42 -4.51
C ARG A 138 -60.08 -23.35 -3.02
N LEU A 139 -60.34 -22.37 -2.14
CA LEU A 139 -61.35 -21.27 -1.94
C LEU A 139 -60.67 -19.88 -1.74
N ARG A 140 -61.26 -18.70 -2.03
CA ARG A 140 -62.23 -17.84 -1.25
C ARG A 140 -61.78 -17.50 0.19
N LEU A 141 -61.96 -16.29 0.76
CA LEU A 141 -62.84 -15.11 0.50
C LEU A 141 -62.06 -13.76 0.52
N ARG A 142 -62.63 -12.52 0.45
CA ARG A 142 -63.64 -11.86 -0.42
C ARG A 142 -64.04 -10.48 0.21
N ARG A 143 -63.95 -9.35 -0.52
CA ARG A 143 -64.53 -7.98 -0.21
C ARG A 143 -63.89 -7.21 0.99
N ARG A 144 -64.01 -5.86 1.14
CA ARG A 144 -64.70 -4.78 0.34
C ARG A 144 -64.00 -3.39 0.47
N HIS A 145 -64.51 -2.40 -0.30
CA HIS A 145 -64.15 -0.97 -0.31
C HIS A 145 -64.89 -0.09 0.73
N ALA A 146 -64.45 1.18 0.82
CA ALA A 146 -65.06 2.39 1.41
C ALA A 146 -64.84 2.61 2.94
N GLY A 147 -64.74 3.85 3.45
CA GLY A 147 -64.68 5.17 2.79
C GLY A 147 -65.17 6.33 3.69
N GLY A 148 -64.67 7.56 3.49
CA GLY A 148 -64.93 8.74 4.36
C GLY A 148 -63.89 8.92 5.48
N GLU A 149 -63.69 10.08 6.11
CA GLU A 149 -64.42 11.37 6.09
C GLU A 149 -63.47 12.60 6.24
N LEU A 150 -64.01 13.82 6.23
CA LEU A 150 -63.31 15.11 6.37
C LEU A 150 -64.21 16.17 7.04
N GLN A 151 -63.73 16.85 8.09
CA GLN A 151 -64.28 18.07 8.75
C GLN A 151 -63.36 18.43 9.96
N ASP A 152 -63.18 19.67 10.43
CA ASP A 152 -63.34 21.00 9.81
C ASP A 152 -62.60 22.08 10.70
N GLU A 153 -62.82 23.36 10.38
CA GLU A 153 -62.56 24.59 11.15
C GLU A 153 -61.16 25.24 11.14
N ALA A 154 -61.21 26.57 11.03
CA ALA A 154 -60.14 27.56 11.20
C ALA A 154 -60.78 28.91 11.56
N PRO A 155 -60.03 29.92 12.06
CA PRO A 155 -60.25 31.25 11.45
C PRO A 155 -59.06 32.24 11.39
N ARG A 156 -58.69 32.59 10.14
CA ARG A 156 -58.64 33.96 9.56
C ARG A 156 -57.57 35.00 9.97
N ARG A 157 -57.25 35.83 8.94
CA ARG A 157 -56.56 37.15 8.89
C ARG A 157 -55.01 37.07 8.83
N ARG A 158 -54.32 37.84 7.98
CA ARG A 158 -54.75 38.84 6.95
C ARG A 158 -53.69 38.96 5.83
N ASP A 159 -54.13 39.04 4.58
CA ASP A 159 -53.35 39.38 3.36
C ASP A 159 -53.37 40.93 3.13
N PRO A 160 -52.65 41.59 2.17
CA PRO A 160 -52.58 41.21 0.74
C PRO A 160 -51.30 41.53 -0.10
N ALA A 161 -51.16 40.84 -1.25
CA ALA A 161 -50.66 41.34 -2.56
C ALA A 161 -49.17 41.81 -2.69
N ARG A 162 -48.48 41.82 -3.85
CA ARG A 162 -48.72 41.54 -5.30
C ARG A 162 -47.34 41.15 -5.92
N HIS A 163 -47.13 40.71 -7.16
CA HIS A 163 -47.93 40.73 -8.41
C HIS A 163 -47.57 39.50 -9.28
N GLU A 164 -48.46 39.10 -10.20
CA GLU A 164 -48.31 37.94 -11.10
C GLU A 164 -47.78 38.29 -12.49
N HIS A 165 -47.25 37.27 -13.22
CA HIS A 165 -47.68 37.04 -14.61
C HIS A 165 -47.63 35.54 -15.01
N ARG A 166 -48.56 35.14 -15.88
CA ARG A 166 -48.81 33.79 -16.40
C ARG A 166 -49.23 33.92 -17.88
N PRO A 167 -49.10 32.90 -18.74
CA PRO A 167 -50.30 32.12 -19.06
C PRO A 167 -50.06 30.61 -19.37
N ASP A 168 -51.16 29.87 -19.53
CA ASP A 168 -51.19 28.48 -20.02
C ASP A 168 -50.87 28.34 -21.51
N HIS A 169 -50.67 27.10 -22.00
CA HIS A 169 -51.37 26.63 -23.21
C HIS A 169 -51.50 25.10 -23.30
N ARG A 170 -52.20 24.61 -24.34
CA ARG A 170 -52.79 23.26 -24.45
C ARG A 170 -51.97 22.28 -25.31
N ARG A 171 -52.34 21.00 -25.19
CA ARG A 171 -51.96 19.84 -26.02
C ARG A 171 -51.65 20.14 -27.49
N LEU A 172 -50.62 19.49 -28.03
CA LEU A 172 -50.57 18.96 -29.39
C LEU A 172 -49.76 17.65 -29.41
N THR A 173 -50.02 16.77 -30.38
CA THR A 173 -49.38 15.47 -30.56
C THR A 173 -48.46 15.47 -31.77
N GLY A 174 -47.26 14.89 -31.66
CA GLY A 174 -46.33 14.70 -32.79
C GLY A 174 -45.10 13.89 -32.37
N GLU A 175 -44.58 13.09 -33.29
CA GLU A 175 -43.41 12.22 -33.08
C GLU A 175 -42.10 12.97 -33.30
N LEU A 176 -41.05 12.64 -32.54
CA LEU A 176 -39.68 12.46 -33.07
C LEU A 176 -38.72 11.93 -32.01
N MET A 177 -37.96 10.87 -32.34
CA MET A 177 -36.84 10.42 -31.53
C MET A 177 -35.59 11.24 -31.84
N ARG A 178 -34.97 11.88 -30.83
CA ARG A 178 -33.55 11.69 -30.42
C ARG A 178 -33.07 12.80 -29.47
N SER A 179 -32.13 12.42 -28.60
CA SER A 179 -31.18 13.26 -27.86
C SER A 179 -31.71 14.46 -27.05
N LEU A 180 -31.55 14.43 -25.73
CA LEU A 180 -30.62 15.33 -25.03
C LEU A 180 -30.35 14.89 -23.57
N ARG A 181 -29.06 14.85 -23.20
CA ARG A 181 -28.44 15.19 -21.90
C ARG A 181 -29.19 14.89 -20.59
N PHE A 182 -28.56 14.07 -19.74
CA PHE A 182 -28.05 14.60 -18.46
C PHE A 182 -26.53 14.54 -18.49
N ALA A 183 -25.87 15.62 -18.06
CA ALA A 183 -24.42 15.76 -18.10
C ALA A 183 -23.88 16.04 -16.69
N CYS A 184 -23.63 14.97 -15.92
CA CYS A 184 -22.93 15.06 -14.64
C CYS A 184 -21.42 15.06 -14.87
N ALA A 185 -20.91 16.15 -15.45
CA ALA A 185 -19.48 16.40 -15.55
C ALA A 185 -18.91 16.77 -14.17
N ALA A 186 -18.61 15.76 -13.35
CA ALA A 186 -17.92 15.94 -12.08
C ALA A 186 -16.50 16.46 -12.33
N LEU A 187 -16.31 17.77 -12.20
CA LEU A 187 -15.00 18.41 -12.30
C LEU A 187 -14.19 18.14 -11.02
N ALA A 188 -13.71 16.90 -10.88
CA ALA A 188 -12.86 16.50 -9.79
C ALA A 188 -11.51 17.23 -9.90
N ALA A 189 -11.31 18.27 -9.09
CA ALA A 189 -10.03 18.92 -8.89
C ALA A 189 -9.09 18.04 -8.04
N LEU A 190 -8.83 16.83 -8.52
CA LEU A 190 -7.57 16.15 -8.21
C LEU A 190 -6.43 17.08 -8.63
N VAL A 191 -5.42 17.21 -7.79
CA VAL A 191 -4.11 17.74 -8.21
C VAL A 191 -3.24 16.53 -8.51
N PRO A 192 -3.26 15.98 -9.74
CA PRO A 192 -2.35 14.91 -10.10
C PRO A 192 -0.92 15.43 -10.00
N THR A 193 -0.10 14.82 -9.15
CA THR A 193 1.36 15.04 -9.11
C THR A 193 2.01 14.37 -10.32
N ALA A 194 1.67 14.86 -11.51
CA ALA A 194 2.05 14.36 -12.80
C ALA A 194 3.21 15.18 -13.41
N ALA A 195 4.06 14.50 -14.18
CA ALA A 195 5.17 15.11 -14.90
C ALA A 195 4.67 15.69 -16.24
N PHE A 196 4.12 16.91 -16.19
CA PHE A 196 3.62 17.63 -17.35
C PHE A 196 4.53 18.80 -17.72
N ALA A 197 4.60 19.09 -19.02
CA ALA A 197 5.13 20.34 -19.52
C ALA A 197 4.02 21.40 -19.54
N MET A 198 4.26 22.55 -18.92
CA MET A 198 3.30 23.66 -18.93
C MET A 198 3.12 24.22 -20.35
N GLY A 199 1.88 24.22 -20.85
CA GLY A 199 1.53 24.82 -22.15
C GLY A 199 1.64 26.34 -22.12
N GLY A 200 2.61 26.90 -22.85
CA GLY A 200 2.77 28.34 -23.06
C GLY A 200 2.23 28.83 -24.41
N PRO A 201 2.03 30.15 -24.60
CA PRO A 201 1.57 30.72 -25.86
C PRO A 201 2.61 30.58 -26.98
N SER A 202 2.13 30.57 -28.23
CA SER A 202 2.95 30.40 -29.44
C SER A 202 4.01 31.50 -29.60
N PRO A 203 5.20 31.23 -30.20
CA PRO A 203 6.32 32.17 -30.23
C PRO A 203 6.02 33.51 -30.94
N GLY A 204 5.95 34.59 -30.15
CA GLY A 204 6.04 35.97 -30.66
C GLY A 204 7.48 36.36 -30.97
N ALA A 205 7.70 37.15 -32.02
CA ALA A 205 9.04 37.56 -32.43
C ALA A 205 9.73 38.45 -31.39
N VAL A 206 10.99 38.15 -31.08
CA VAL A 206 11.80 38.94 -30.13
C VAL A 206 12.21 40.25 -30.79
N THR A 207 11.94 41.38 -30.12
CA THR A 207 12.42 42.71 -30.54
C THR A 207 13.16 43.39 -29.40
N ALA A 208 13.92 44.45 -29.71
CA ALA A 208 14.66 45.22 -28.70
C ALA A 208 13.76 45.84 -27.60
N GLN A 209 12.43 45.92 -27.81
CA GLN A 209 11.47 46.41 -26.82
C GLN A 209 10.96 45.34 -25.84
N THR A 210 11.23 44.05 -26.10
CA THR A 210 10.75 42.94 -25.23
C THR A 210 11.67 42.61 -24.04
N VAL A 211 12.89 43.16 -23.97
CA VAL A 211 13.78 42.98 -22.81
C VAL A 211 13.44 44.02 -21.73
N LYS A 212 12.42 43.71 -20.91
CA LYS A 212 12.09 44.49 -19.71
C LYS A 212 12.51 43.76 -18.44
N LEU A 213 13.20 44.48 -17.56
CA LEU A 213 13.31 44.09 -16.15
C LEU A 213 11.93 44.25 -15.46
N PRO A 214 11.57 43.40 -14.47
CA PRO A 214 10.37 43.59 -13.67
C PRO A 214 10.36 44.97 -13.00
N SER A 215 9.29 45.74 -13.17
CA SER A 215 9.24 47.17 -12.82
C SER A 215 8.90 47.44 -11.35
N GLY A 216 9.32 46.59 -10.43
CA GLY A 216 9.09 46.72 -9.00
C GLY A 216 9.37 45.43 -8.21
N PRO A 217 9.41 45.50 -6.87
CA PRO A 217 9.47 44.30 -6.04
C PRO A 217 8.21 43.48 -6.23
N GLY A 218 8.35 42.27 -6.78
CA GLY A 218 7.24 41.32 -6.89
C GLY A 218 6.72 40.93 -5.51
N SER A 219 5.42 40.69 -5.39
CA SER A 219 4.87 40.10 -4.18
C SER A 219 5.50 38.73 -3.95
N VAL A 220 6.03 38.50 -2.75
CA VAL A 220 6.47 37.16 -2.34
C VAL A 220 5.24 36.27 -2.31
N ARG A 221 5.10 35.38 -3.31
CA ARG A 221 4.09 34.31 -3.26
C ARG A 221 4.33 33.50 -1.98
N GLY A 222 3.29 33.37 -1.16
CA GLY A 222 3.28 32.34 -0.12
C GLY A 222 3.44 30.98 -0.78
N LEU A 223 4.27 30.11 -0.20
CA LEU A 223 4.62 28.79 -0.77
C LEU A 223 3.53 27.74 -0.48
N ALA A 224 2.27 28.17 -0.51
CA ALA A 224 1.10 27.41 -0.07
C ALA A 224 -0.14 27.82 -0.88
N ASP A 225 -0.64 26.90 -1.71
CA ASP A 225 -2.05 26.87 -2.06
C ASP A 225 -2.87 26.40 -0.84
N ASN A 226 -4.19 26.55 -0.86
CA ASN A 226 -5.03 25.96 0.18
C ASN A 226 -5.02 24.42 0.07
N ALA A 227 -4.92 23.73 1.20
CA ALA A 227 -5.19 22.30 1.25
C ALA A 227 -6.62 22.01 0.75
N SER A 228 -6.77 20.97 -0.07
CA SER A 228 -8.06 20.54 -0.61
C SER A 228 -8.47 19.20 0.00
N VAL A 229 -9.75 18.85 -0.14
CA VAL A 229 -10.28 17.54 0.27
C VAL A 229 -10.85 16.85 -0.96
N SER A 230 -10.39 15.63 -1.22
CA SER A 230 -10.95 14.77 -2.26
C SER A 230 -12.40 14.44 -1.92
N ALA A 231 -13.34 14.97 -2.71
CA ALA A 231 -14.77 14.74 -2.51
C ALA A 231 -15.19 13.27 -2.72
N PHE A 232 -14.31 12.41 -3.26
CA PHE A 232 -14.57 10.97 -3.45
C PHE A 232 -13.95 10.11 -2.33
N THR A 233 -12.73 10.42 -1.88
CA THR A 233 -12.01 9.61 -0.87
C THR A 233 -12.01 10.19 0.54
N GLY A 234 -12.47 11.43 0.72
CA GLY A 234 -12.37 12.17 1.99
C GLY A 234 -10.94 12.59 2.35
N GLN A 235 -9.93 12.22 1.57
CA GLN A 235 -8.52 12.48 1.88
C GLN A 235 -8.16 13.95 1.67
N VAL A 236 -7.35 14.48 2.59
CA VAL A 236 -6.72 15.80 2.44
C VAL A 236 -5.57 15.68 1.45
N THR A 237 -5.53 16.59 0.47
CA THR A 237 -4.40 16.75 -0.45
C THR A 237 -3.83 18.16 -0.40
N TYR A 238 -2.52 18.29 -0.58
CA TYR A 238 -1.80 19.55 -0.52
C TYR A 238 -0.53 19.47 -1.38
N ALA A 239 0.00 20.59 -1.87
CA ALA A 239 1.24 20.59 -2.66
C ALA A 239 2.16 21.76 -2.28
N VAL A 240 3.46 21.47 -2.19
CA VAL A 240 4.54 22.48 -2.19
C VAL A 240 5.16 22.50 -3.59
N PRO A 241 4.85 23.49 -4.44
CA PRO A 241 5.50 23.62 -5.74
C PRO A 241 6.96 24.08 -5.60
N ILE A 242 7.83 23.59 -6.48
CA ILE A 242 9.21 24.09 -6.61
C ILE A 242 9.30 24.94 -7.87
N ASP A 243 9.57 26.25 -7.73
CA ASP A 243 9.81 27.11 -8.89
C ASP A 243 11.09 26.64 -9.61
N LEU A 244 10.95 26.26 -10.88
CA LEU A 244 12.04 25.86 -11.76
C LEU A 244 12.21 26.87 -12.92
N PRO A 245 13.43 27.21 -13.35
CA PRO A 245 13.68 28.05 -14.52
C PRO A 245 12.90 27.62 -15.77
N ALA A 246 12.20 28.55 -16.41
CA ALA A 246 11.39 28.27 -17.59
C ALA A 246 12.24 27.77 -18.79
N GLY A 247 11.80 26.70 -19.43
CA GLY A 247 12.46 26.10 -20.59
C GLY A 247 12.06 26.74 -21.94
N PRO A 248 12.86 26.49 -23.00
CA PRO A 248 12.56 26.94 -24.36
C PRO A 248 11.25 26.32 -24.86
N GLY A 249 10.48 27.09 -25.63
CA GLY A 249 9.15 26.65 -26.11
C GLY A 249 8.12 26.41 -24.99
N GLY A 250 8.41 26.82 -23.75
CA GLY A 250 7.61 26.49 -22.57
C GLY A 250 7.96 25.12 -21.95
N LEU A 251 8.80 24.29 -22.60
CA LEU A 251 9.13 22.93 -22.16
C LEU A 251 9.93 22.93 -20.84
N THR A 252 9.18 22.94 -19.74
CA THR A 252 9.64 23.06 -18.36
C THR A 252 9.08 21.90 -17.56
N PRO A 253 9.89 21.17 -16.77
CA PRO A 253 9.37 20.12 -15.89
C PRO A 253 8.51 20.70 -14.77
N SER A 254 7.43 20.01 -14.42
CA SER A 254 6.78 20.15 -13.11
C SER A 254 7.60 19.45 -12.03
N LEU A 255 7.71 20.06 -10.85
CA LEU A 255 8.21 19.41 -9.64
C LEU A 255 7.52 19.99 -8.41
N SER A 256 6.99 19.12 -7.56
CA SER A 256 6.35 19.46 -6.30
C SER A 256 6.52 18.34 -5.29
N PHE A 257 6.39 18.68 -4.01
CA PHE A 257 6.13 17.70 -2.96
C PHE A 257 4.62 17.68 -2.72
N GLY A 258 3.99 16.54 -3.00
CA GLY A 258 2.55 16.36 -2.80
C GLY A 258 2.30 15.61 -1.50
N TYR A 259 1.34 16.08 -0.72
CA TYR A 259 0.74 15.32 0.36
C TYR A 259 -0.62 14.77 -0.09
N ASP A 260 -0.88 13.50 0.20
CA ASP A 260 -2.21 12.88 0.14
C ASP A 260 -2.32 11.92 1.34
N GLY A 261 -3.38 12.05 2.13
CA GLY A 261 -3.58 11.22 3.33
C GLY A 261 -3.72 9.71 3.07
N GLY A 262 -3.94 9.29 1.82
CA GLY A 262 -3.93 7.89 1.39
C GLY A 262 -2.56 7.34 0.98
N LEU A 263 -1.49 8.15 0.95
CA LEU A 263 -0.14 7.68 0.58
C LEU A 263 0.59 7.05 1.78
N GLY A 264 1.10 5.83 1.57
CA GLY A 264 1.98 5.14 2.51
C GLY A 264 3.38 5.77 2.62
N ASN A 265 4.33 5.01 3.16
CA ASN A 265 5.71 5.49 3.30
C ASN A 265 6.45 5.55 1.94
N GLY A 266 7.13 6.65 1.66
CA GLY A 266 7.95 6.82 0.46
C GLY A 266 9.25 7.58 0.70
N PRO A 267 9.95 8.02 -0.37
CA PRO A 267 11.18 8.82 -0.28
C PRO A 267 11.04 10.18 0.41
N LEU A 268 9.82 10.65 0.68
CA LEU A 268 9.53 11.85 1.47
C LEU A 268 8.81 11.53 2.80
N GLY A 269 8.76 10.26 3.22
CA GLY A 269 8.03 9.82 4.41
C GLY A 269 6.57 9.46 4.14
N VAL A 270 5.82 9.15 5.20
CA VAL A 270 4.38 8.76 5.10
C VAL A 270 3.52 9.96 4.68
N GLY A 271 2.56 9.73 3.79
CA GLY A 271 1.66 10.73 3.23
C GLY A 271 2.27 11.62 2.15
N TRP A 272 3.59 11.56 1.92
CA TRP A 272 4.29 12.47 1.02
C TRP A 272 4.89 11.78 -0.20
N GLY A 273 4.41 12.20 -1.37
CA GLY A 273 4.96 11.88 -2.68
C GLY A 273 5.67 13.05 -3.34
N MET A 274 6.24 12.78 -4.51
CA MET A 274 6.81 13.78 -5.41
C MET A 274 6.43 13.41 -6.84
N ALA A 275 6.20 14.39 -7.71
CA ALA A 275 5.75 14.13 -9.08
C ALA A 275 6.77 13.29 -9.86
N GLN A 276 6.37 12.07 -10.23
CA GLN A 276 7.12 11.15 -11.07
C GLN A 276 6.15 10.48 -12.05
N ALA A 277 6.57 10.31 -13.30
CA ALA A 277 5.86 9.51 -14.28
C ALA A 277 6.61 8.20 -14.55
N GLY A 278 5.86 7.14 -14.81
CA GLY A 278 6.40 5.82 -15.03
C GLY A 278 5.36 4.85 -15.53
N ILE A 279 5.83 3.68 -15.94
CA ILE A 279 5.02 2.51 -16.24
C ILE A 279 5.41 1.42 -15.23
N GLN A 280 4.46 0.70 -14.67
CA GLN A 280 4.71 -0.35 -13.67
C GLN A 280 3.84 -1.59 -13.91
N ARG A 281 4.25 -2.75 -13.40
CA ARG A 281 3.35 -3.89 -13.20
C ARG A 281 2.40 -3.57 -12.06
N SER A 282 1.12 -3.88 -12.23
CA SER A 282 0.09 -3.65 -11.20
C SER A 282 0.37 -4.52 -9.98
N LEU A 283 0.15 -3.97 -8.78
CA LEU A 283 0.25 -4.67 -7.49
C LEU A 283 -1.13 -4.84 -6.84
N ARG A 284 -2.18 -4.85 -7.68
CA ARG A 284 -3.61 -4.97 -7.34
C ARG A 284 -4.11 -6.42 -7.29
N LEU A 285 -3.37 -7.32 -7.93
CA LEU A 285 -3.59 -8.77 -8.00
C LEU A 285 -2.36 -9.50 -7.43
N GLY A 286 -1.86 -9.01 -6.30
CA GLY A 286 -0.67 -9.54 -5.64
C GLY A 286 0.65 -9.23 -6.31
N VAL A 287 1.63 -10.07 -6.00
CA VAL A 287 3.00 -10.04 -6.48
C VAL A 287 3.04 -10.43 -7.97
N PRO A 288 3.63 -9.59 -8.86
CA PRO A 288 3.69 -9.90 -10.28
C PRO A 288 4.38 -11.23 -10.60
N HIS A 289 3.79 -12.02 -11.51
CA HIS A 289 4.33 -13.29 -11.99
C HIS A 289 5.52 -13.11 -12.94
N TYR A 290 5.76 -11.89 -13.41
CA TYR A 290 6.80 -11.49 -14.37
C TYR A 290 6.67 -12.06 -15.78
N ASP A 291 5.47 -12.51 -16.16
CA ASP A 291 5.15 -12.97 -17.51
C ASP A 291 4.28 -11.94 -18.29
N ALA A 292 3.37 -12.44 -19.14
CA ALA A 292 2.46 -11.66 -19.97
C ALA A 292 1.00 -11.66 -19.46
N THR A 293 0.75 -12.24 -18.28
CA THR A 293 -0.54 -12.18 -17.57
C THR A 293 -0.63 -10.99 -16.61
N ASP A 294 0.51 -10.49 -16.14
CA ASP A 294 0.59 -9.29 -15.31
C ASP A 294 -0.01 -8.07 -16.04
N GLU A 295 -0.91 -7.36 -15.36
CA GLU A 295 -1.35 -6.05 -15.81
C GLU A 295 -0.22 -5.02 -15.69
N ILE A 296 -0.18 -4.07 -16.61
CA ILE A 296 0.81 -2.98 -16.64
C ILE A 296 0.06 -1.65 -16.67
N GLU A 297 0.51 -0.66 -15.92
CA GLU A 297 -0.17 0.62 -15.67
C GLU A 297 0.76 1.81 -15.93
N LEU A 298 0.24 2.85 -16.58
CA LEU A 298 0.87 4.17 -16.67
C LEU A 298 0.47 5.00 -15.46
N PHE A 299 1.44 5.65 -14.81
CA PHE A 299 1.20 6.63 -13.74
C PHE A 299 1.94 7.94 -13.99
N GLY A 300 1.45 9.02 -13.39
CA GLY A 300 2.08 10.36 -13.45
C GLY A 300 2.07 11.04 -14.82
N LEU A 301 1.36 10.50 -15.81
CA LEU A 301 1.13 11.10 -17.13
C LEU A 301 -0.34 10.91 -17.55
N GLY A 302 -0.97 11.99 -18.01
CA GLY A 302 -2.41 12.00 -18.28
C GLY A 302 -3.21 11.72 -17.01
N ALA A 303 -4.26 10.91 -17.12
CA ALA A 303 -5.00 10.35 -15.97
C ALA A 303 -4.39 9.03 -15.44
N GLY A 304 -3.26 8.57 -16.00
CA GLY A 304 -2.79 7.19 -15.83
C GLY A 304 -3.73 6.15 -16.47
N GLY A 305 -3.58 4.88 -16.09
CA GLY A 305 -4.46 3.77 -16.51
C GLY A 305 -3.71 2.56 -17.07
N GLN A 306 -4.43 1.45 -17.30
CA GLN A 306 -3.85 0.21 -17.81
C GLN A 306 -3.27 0.40 -19.22
N VAL A 307 -2.08 -0.14 -19.46
CA VAL A 307 -1.37 -0.13 -20.76
C VAL A 307 -1.78 -1.36 -21.57
N VAL A 308 -2.67 -1.16 -22.53
CA VAL A 308 -3.23 -2.20 -23.38
C VAL A 308 -2.45 -2.30 -24.69
N SER A 309 -2.05 -3.51 -25.08
CA SER A 309 -1.39 -3.79 -26.36
C SER A 309 -2.42 -4.21 -27.41
N LEU A 310 -2.43 -3.53 -28.55
CA LEU A 310 -3.27 -3.86 -29.71
C LEU A 310 -2.60 -4.95 -30.56
N ALA A 311 -3.39 -5.63 -31.41
CA ALA A 311 -2.89 -6.65 -32.34
C ALA A 311 -1.86 -6.14 -33.37
N SER A 312 -1.71 -4.81 -33.50
CA SER A 312 -0.66 -4.14 -34.28
C SER A 312 0.70 -4.03 -33.56
N GLY A 313 0.78 -4.38 -32.27
CA GLY A 313 1.92 -4.09 -31.40
C GLY A 313 1.95 -2.63 -30.90
N GLU A 314 0.92 -1.85 -31.21
CA GLU A 314 0.75 -0.48 -30.74
C GLU A 314 0.10 -0.47 -29.34
N LEU A 315 0.55 0.43 -28.47
CA LEU A 315 0.06 0.57 -27.10
C LEU A 315 -0.98 1.69 -26.98
N ARG A 316 -1.93 1.49 -26.07
CA ARG A 316 -2.97 2.43 -25.66
C ARG A 316 -3.08 2.46 -24.14
N ILE A 317 -3.64 3.54 -23.62
CA ILE A 317 -3.97 3.67 -22.19
C ILE A 317 -5.49 3.57 -22.05
N GLU A 318 -5.96 2.67 -21.19
CA GLU A 318 -7.38 2.51 -20.90
C GLU A 318 -7.99 3.83 -20.38
N GLY A 319 -9.25 4.09 -20.75
CA GLY A 319 -9.95 5.34 -20.42
C GLY A 319 -9.49 6.58 -21.19
N GLN A 320 -8.27 6.63 -21.73
CA GLN A 320 -7.72 7.82 -22.43
C GLN A 320 -7.88 7.81 -23.97
N GLY A 321 -8.37 6.70 -24.55
CA GLY A 321 -8.76 6.64 -25.96
C GLY A 321 -7.60 6.89 -26.94
N HIS A 322 -7.59 8.05 -27.60
CA HIS A 322 -6.52 8.45 -28.54
C HIS A 322 -5.55 9.50 -27.96
N ALA A 323 -5.69 9.91 -26.70
CA ALA A 323 -4.87 10.98 -26.12
C ALA A 323 -3.39 10.58 -25.88
N ILE A 324 -3.12 9.28 -25.70
CA ILE A 324 -1.78 8.71 -25.56
C ILE A 324 -1.68 7.44 -26.41
N ALA A 325 -0.68 7.39 -27.27
CA ALA A 325 -0.30 6.24 -28.10
C ALA A 325 1.13 5.80 -27.75
N GLY A 326 1.55 4.59 -28.14
CA GLY A 326 2.95 4.18 -27.89
C GLY A 326 3.36 2.82 -28.42
N ARG A 327 4.56 2.41 -28.03
CA ARG A 327 5.23 1.15 -28.42
C ARG A 327 6.30 0.75 -27.41
N THR A 328 6.72 -0.51 -27.43
CA THR A 328 7.93 -0.95 -26.70
C THR A 328 9.20 -0.56 -27.46
N VAL A 329 10.25 -0.14 -26.72
CA VAL A 329 11.55 0.30 -27.26
C VAL A 329 12.66 -0.10 -26.27
N ASP A 330 13.69 -0.80 -26.73
CA ASP A 330 14.91 -1.17 -25.96
C ASP A 330 14.65 -1.88 -24.60
N GLY A 331 13.51 -2.56 -24.47
CA GLY A 331 13.07 -3.22 -23.23
C GLY A 331 12.37 -2.28 -22.22
N GLY A 332 12.09 -1.05 -22.63
CA GLY A 332 11.16 -0.12 -22.00
C GLY A 332 10.10 0.35 -23.01
N TYR A 333 9.65 1.59 -22.90
CA TYR A 333 8.52 2.12 -23.66
C TYR A 333 8.80 3.50 -24.25
N GLU A 334 8.19 3.79 -25.39
CA GLU A 334 8.10 5.12 -25.99
C GLU A 334 6.62 5.44 -26.23
N LEU A 335 6.10 6.49 -25.56
CA LEU A 335 4.74 6.98 -25.70
C LEU A 335 4.73 8.36 -26.38
N THR A 336 3.63 8.73 -27.02
CA THR A 336 3.39 10.04 -27.64
C THR A 336 2.04 10.58 -27.20
N ASP A 337 1.97 11.85 -26.77
CA ASP A 337 0.72 12.53 -26.44
C ASP A 337 0.05 13.21 -27.65
N ALA A 338 -1.15 13.74 -27.46
CA ALA A 338 -1.90 14.47 -28.49
C ALA A 338 -1.24 15.79 -28.95
N ASP A 339 -0.31 16.36 -28.18
CA ASP A 339 0.50 17.54 -28.56
C ASP A 339 1.75 17.13 -29.37
N GLY A 340 1.97 15.82 -29.58
CA GLY A 340 3.12 15.27 -30.29
C GLY A 340 4.41 15.21 -29.45
N ARG A 341 4.34 15.39 -28.13
CA ARG A 341 5.49 15.16 -27.24
C ARG A 341 5.75 13.68 -27.11
N VAL A 342 7.03 13.29 -27.18
CA VAL A 342 7.49 11.91 -27.01
C VAL A 342 8.06 11.71 -25.62
N TYR A 343 7.61 10.67 -24.94
CA TYR A 343 7.98 10.27 -23.60
C TYR A 343 8.69 8.91 -23.65
N ARG A 344 9.85 8.78 -22.99
CA ARG A 344 10.59 7.51 -22.92
C ARG A 344 10.64 7.01 -21.49
N PHE A 345 10.31 5.74 -21.28
CA PHE A 345 10.23 5.12 -19.96
C PHE A 345 11.15 3.91 -19.88
N GLY A 346 12.13 3.97 -18.98
CA GLY A 346 13.05 2.87 -18.69
C GLY A 346 13.66 2.19 -19.92
N THR A 347 14.11 2.95 -20.92
CA THR A 347 14.89 2.40 -22.04
C THR A 347 16.32 2.05 -21.61
N THR A 348 16.87 2.72 -20.58
CA THR A 348 18.09 2.28 -19.89
C THR A 348 17.76 1.45 -18.64
N ALA A 349 18.75 0.70 -18.15
CA ALA A 349 18.61 -0.06 -16.90
C ALA A 349 18.60 0.82 -15.63
N ALA A 350 19.07 2.07 -15.71
CA ALA A 350 19.14 2.97 -14.54
C ALA A 350 17.76 3.49 -14.12
N ALA A 351 16.82 3.60 -15.06
CA ALA A 351 15.43 3.98 -14.81
C ALA A 351 14.49 2.76 -14.77
N ARG A 352 14.99 1.60 -14.32
CA ARG A 352 14.18 0.39 -14.08
C ARG A 352 14.27 -0.05 -12.63
N LYS A 353 13.14 -0.32 -11.98
CA LYS A 353 13.10 -1.01 -10.68
C LYS A 353 13.04 -2.51 -10.95
N ALA A 354 14.18 -3.19 -10.85
CA ALA A 354 14.34 -4.55 -11.34
C ALA A 354 15.29 -5.42 -10.51
N SER A 355 15.06 -6.73 -10.56
CA SER A 355 15.98 -7.76 -10.04
C SER A 355 16.23 -8.82 -11.10
N GLY A 356 17.46 -8.87 -11.64
CA GLY A 356 17.80 -9.74 -12.76
C GLY A 356 17.00 -9.40 -14.01
N ALA A 357 16.15 -10.33 -14.46
CA ALA A 357 15.23 -10.13 -15.58
C ALA A 357 13.87 -9.55 -15.17
N ASN A 358 13.53 -9.56 -13.88
CA ASN A 358 12.21 -9.18 -13.37
C ASN A 358 12.15 -7.66 -13.22
N VAL A 359 11.50 -6.97 -14.15
CA VAL A 359 11.33 -5.50 -14.13
C VAL A 359 9.92 -5.15 -13.65
N SER A 360 9.85 -4.50 -12.49
CA SER A 360 8.60 -4.07 -11.84
C SER A 360 8.12 -2.71 -12.32
N ALA A 361 9.04 -1.78 -12.61
CA ALA A 361 8.73 -0.43 -13.08
C ALA A 361 9.80 0.13 -14.02
N TRP A 362 9.37 1.05 -14.89
CA TRP A 362 10.11 1.79 -15.91
C TRP A 362 9.79 3.28 -15.76
N TYR A 363 10.72 4.08 -15.26
CA TYR A 363 10.50 5.51 -14.99
C TYR A 363 10.81 6.39 -16.20
N LEU A 364 10.18 7.57 -16.28
CA LEU A 364 10.36 8.55 -17.34
C LEU A 364 11.83 9.03 -17.42
N GLU A 365 12.50 8.86 -18.55
CA GLU A 365 13.90 9.27 -18.80
C GLU A 365 14.00 10.53 -19.68
N GLU A 366 13.12 10.68 -20.67
CA GLU A 366 13.13 11.82 -21.60
C GLU A 366 11.69 12.25 -21.92
N ILE A 367 11.41 13.55 -21.82
CA ILE A 367 10.31 14.22 -22.55
C ILE A 367 10.95 15.01 -23.69
N ARG A 368 10.48 14.85 -24.91
CA ARG A 368 10.93 15.60 -26.10
C ARG A 368 9.75 16.21 -26.84
N ASP A 369 9.80 17.50 -27.12
CA ASP A 369 8.76 18.19 -27.91
C ASP A 369 8.99 18.07 -29.43
N VAL A 370 8.02 18.56 -30.21
CA VAL A 370 8.07 18.57 -31.68
C VAL A 370 9.18 19.48 -32.26
N ALA A 371 9.74 20.39 -31.46
CA ALA A 371 10.87 21.25 -31.82
C ALA A 371 12.23 20.62 -31.44
N GLY A 372 12.24 19.45 -30.80
CA GLY A 372 13.44 18.75 -30.36
C GLY A 372 14.04 19.24 -29.04
N ASN A 373 13.39 20.19 -28.35
CA ASN A 373 13.73 20.52 -26.96
C ASN A 373 13.47 19.28 -26.09
N ARG A 374 14.23 19.11 -25.00
CA ARG A 374 14.04 17.96 -24.11
C ARG A 374 14.26 18.28 -22.64
N ILE A 375 13.53 17.55 -21.82
CA ILE A 375 13.75 17.37 -20.39
C ILE A 375 14.30 15.96 -20.22
N VAL A 376 15.40 15.81 -19.47
CA VAL A 376 16.05 14.52 -19.20
C VAL A 376 16.02 14.26 -17.70
N TYR A 377 15.68 13.04 -17.31
CA TYR A 377 15.56 12.60 -15.93
C TYR A 377 16.64 11.55 -15.64
N GLY A 378 17.35 11.72 -14.53
CA GLY A 378 18.39 10.79 -14.08
C GLY A 378 17.98 10.13 -12.78
N TYR A 379 18.30 8.84 -12.64
CA TYR A 379 17.93 8.02 -11.49
C TYR A 379 19.16 7.41 -10.82
N ARG A 380 18.98 7.02 -9.56
CA ARG A 380 19.94 6.22 -8.77
C ARG A 380 19.20 5.08 -8.07
N THR A 381 19.88 3.96 -7.87
CA THR A 381 19.34 2.79 -7.17
C THR A 381 20.06 2.62 -5.84
N ASP A 382 19.33 2.30 -4.76
CA ASP A 382 19.89 1.80 -3.50
C ASP A 382 19.04 0.64 -2.99
N LYS A 383 19.67 -0.48 -2.62
CA LYS A 383 19.02 -1.70 -2.10
C LYS A 383 17.74 -2.18 -2.85
N GLY A 384 17.69 -1.98 -4.17
CA GLY A 384 16.55 -2.35 -5.02
C GLY A 384 15.47 -1.27 -5.17
N GLU A 385 15.53 -0.18 -4.39
CA GLU A 385 14.68 1.00 -4.55
C GLU A 385 15.30 2.00 -5.55
N VAL A 386 14.46 2.71 -6.30
CA VAL A 386 14.87 3.65 -7.35
C VAL A 386 14.42 5.08 -6.99
N TYR A 387 15.37 5.99 -7.00
CA TYR A 387 15.21 7.38 -6.61
C TYR A 387 15.54 8.31 -7.78
N LEU A 388 14.74 9.35 -7.99
CA LEU A 388 15.04 10.40 -8.97
C LEU A 388 16.24 11.23 -8.48
N ASP A 389 17.38 11.13 -9.16
CA ASP A 389 18.64 11.81 -8.82
C ASP A 389 18.67 13.26 -9.35
N ARG A 390 18.11 13.50 -10.54
CA ARG A 390 18.10 14.82 -11.17
C ARG A 390 17.08 14.97 -12.29
N ILE A 391 16.76 16.22 -12.60
CA ILE A 391 16.05 16.66 -13.81
C ILE A 391 16.93 17.71 -14.51
N GLU A 392 17.13 17.59 -15.81
CA GLU A 392 18.03 18.43 -16.61
C GLU A 392 17.31 18.90 -17.89
N TRP A 393 17.16 20.22 -18.11
CA TRP A 393 16.39 20.78 -19.22
C TRP A 393 16.96 22.11 -19.72
N GLY A 394 16.33 22.68 -20.76
CA GLY A 394 16.81 23.89 -21.42
C GLY A 394 17.94 23.66 -22.43
N PRO A 395 18.53 24.75 -22.96
CA PRO A 395 19.65 24.70 -23.91
C PRO A 395 20.82 23.85 -23.43
N SER A 396 21.56 23.25 -24.38
CA SER A 396 22.83 22.57 -24.11
C SER A 396 24.01 23.48 -24.45
N VAL A 397 24.94 23.63 -23.52
CA VAL A 397 26.17 24.44 -23.64
C VAL A 397 27.34 23.57 -23.18
N GLY A 398 28.34 23.37 -24.04
CA GLY A 398 29.45 22.44 -23.77
C GLY A 398 29.02 20.98 -23.60
N GLY A 399 27.82 20.60 -24.07
CA GLY A 399 27.24 19.26 -23.91
C GLY A 399 26.37 19.09 -22.65
N ALA A 400 26.48 19.98 -21.66
CA ALA A 400 25.65 19.99 -20.46
C ALA A 400 24.41 20.89 -20.64
N ARG A 401 23.27 20.52 -20.02
CA ARG A 401 22.08 21.38 -20.01
C ARG A 401 22.21 22.51 -18.99
N VAL A 402 21.75 23.71 -19.34
CA VAL A 402 21.95 24.91 -18.51
C VAL A 402 21.05 24.96 -17.26
N PHE A 403 19.93 24.26 -17.24
CA PHE A 403 19.04 24.18 -16.06
C PHE A 403 19.04 22.77 -15.49
N ARG A 404 19.18 22.67 -14.16
CA ARG A 404 19.17 21.39 -13.44
C ARG A 404 18.49 21.52 -12.08
N ALA A 405 17.68 20.53 -11.74
CA ALA A 405 17.28 20.21 -10.37
C ALA A 405 18.06 18.95 -9.95
N ALA A 406 18.83 19.02 -8.87
CA ALA A 406 19.53 17.88 -8.29
C ALA A 406 18.87 17.50 -6.96
N LEU A 407 18.60 16.21 -6.76
CA LEU A 407 17.89 15.68 -5.60
C LEU A 407 18.87 14.92 -4.71
N GLU A 408 18.97 15.35 -3.46
CA GLU A 408 19.99 14.92 -2.52
C GLU A 408 19.33 14.20 -1.35
N TYR A 409 19.74 12.94 -1.18
CA TYR A 409 19.14 11.99 -0.26
C TYR A 409 20.05 11.70 0.94
N GLU A 410 19.45 11.48 2.10
CA GLU A 410 20.11 11.03 3.33
C GLU A 410 19.62 9.62 3.72
N PRO A 411 20.43 8.83 4.45
CA PRO A 411 19.96 7.60 5.09
C PRO A 411 18.88 7.88 6.12
N ARG A 412 17.87 7.01 6.20
CA ARG A 412 16.79 7.10 7.18
C ARG A 412 16.91 6.00 8.24
N ALA A 413 16.47 6.25 9.47
CA ALA A 413 16.49 5.27 10.56
C ALA A 413 15.33 4.27 10.48
N ASP A 414 14.22 4.72 9.88
CA ASP A 414 12.95 4.04 9.62
C ASP A 414 12.94 3.40 8.21
N ALA A 415 13.99 2.62 7.92
CA ALA A 415 14.15 1.93 6.64
C ALA A 415 13.28 0.66 6.61
N VAL A 416 12.28 0.65 5.73
CA VAL A 416 11.35 -0.47 5.52
C VAL A 416 11.83 -1.38 4.39
N VAL A 417 11.69 -2.70 4.58
CA VAL A 417 11.92 -3.74 3.56
C VAL A 417 10.57 -4.15 2.99
N SER A 418 10.47 -4.30 1.67
CA SER A 418 9.29 -4.82 0.98
C SER A 418 9.63 -5.95 0.01
N TYR A 419 8.73 -6.91 -0.12
CA TYR A 419 8.72 -7.98 -1.11
C TYR A 419 7.53 -7.89 -2.09
N ARG A 420 6.67 -6.87 -2.00
CA ARG A 420 5.48 -6.68 -2.87
C ARG A 420 5.79 -6.65 -4.38
N THR A 421 7.04 -6.35 -4.77
CA THR A 421 7.51 -6.47 -6.16
C THR A 421 8.07 -7.86 -6.51
N GLY A 422 7.83 -8.91 -5.72
CA GLY A 422 8.37 -10.26 -5.94
C GLY A 422 9.89 -10.38 -5.78
N PHE A 423 10.55 -9.33 -5.29
CA PHE A 423 11.96 -9.29 -4.94
C PHE A 423 12.19 -8.24 -3.86
N ARG A 424 13.26 -8.41 -3.08
CA ARG A 424 13.57 -7.56 -1.94
C ARG A 424 13.91 -6.14 -2.39
N VAL A 425 13.15 -5.18 -1.88
CA VAL A 425 13.38 -3.73 -1.99
C VAL A 425 13.55 -3.20 -0.56
N GLU A 426 14.45 -2.24 -0.34
CA GLU A 426 14.58 -1.58 0.97
C GLU A 426 14.70 -0.07 0.79
N SER A 427 13.69 0.66 1.29
CA SER A 427 13.57 2.12 1.19
C SER A 427 14.48 2.82 2.19
N ALA A 428 15.79 2.65 2.07
CA ALA A 428 16.79 3.08 3.06
C ALA A 428 17.16 4.58 3.00
N LEU A 429 16.76 5.30 1.94
CA LEU A 429 17.03 6.73 1.75
C LEU A 429 15.74 7.57 1.76
N ARG A 430 15.85 8.83 2.19
CA ARG A 430 14.82 9.88 2.08
C ARG A 430 15.40 11.20 1.56
N LEU A 431 14.57 12.05 0.97
CA LEU A 431 15.00 13.30 0.31
C LEU A 431 15.34 14.37 1.36
N ALA A 432 16.60 14.79 1.43
CA ALA A 432 17.04 15.86 2.34
C ALA A 432 16.86 17.25 1.71
N ARG A 433 17.16 17.40 0.41
CA ARG A 433 17.00 18.67 -0.32
C ARG A 433 16.94 18.51 -1.84
N VAL A 434 16.45 19.56 -2.51
CA VAL A 434 16.60 19.80 -3.95
C VAL A 434 17.43 21.06 -4.14
N ARG A 435 18.51 20.98 -4.93
CA ARG A 435 19.24 22.16 -5.44
C ARG A 435 18.77 22.48 -6.85
N VAL A 436 18.36 23.72 -7.09
CA VAL A 436 17.98 24.22 -8.42
C VAL A 436 19.08 25.14 -8.92
N SER A 437 19.67 24.79 -10.06
CA SER A 437 20.83 25.46 -10.66
C SER A 437 20.54 25.93 -12.08
N SER A 438 21.17 27.04 -12.43
CA SER A 438 21.04 27.73 -13.72
C SER A 438 22.41 28.25 -14.16
N PHE A 439 22.82 27.95 -15.39
CA PHE A 439 24.13 28.29 -15.97
C PHE A 439 25.32 27.89 -15.08
N GLY A 440 25.20 26.74 -14.40
CA GLY A 440 26.21 26.19 -13.48
C GLY A 440 26.14 26.73 -12.04
N GLY A 441 25.55 27.91 -11.81
CA GLY A 441 25.34 28.46 -10.47
C GLY A 441 24.10 27.89 -9.78
N THR A 442 24.19 27.55 -8.50
CA THR A 442 23.00 27.21 -7.69
C THR A 442 22.20 28.49 -7.44
N GLN A 443 20.89 28.45 -7.69
CA GLN A 443 20.00 29.61 -7.57
C GLN A 443 19.08 29.50 -6.35
N ARG A 444 18.66 28.28 -6.02
CA ARG A 444 17.73 28.00 -4.91
C ARG A 444 18.06 26.64 -4.28
N ILE A 445 17.89 26.55 -2.96
CA ILE A 445 17.90 25.28 -2.23
C ILE A 445 16.53 25.10 -1.57
N VAL A 446 15.90 23.95 -1.76
CA VAL A 446 14.66 23.55 -1.07
C VAL A 446 15.01 22.38 -0.15
N ALA A 447 15.05 22.61 1.15
CA ALA A 447 15.40 21.60 2.15
C ALA A 447 14.16 21.10 2.90
N LEU A 448 14.14 19.82 3.23
CA LEU A 448 13.10 19.18 4.03
C LEU A 448 13.65 18.89 5.44
N ALA A 449 12.79 19.02 6.44
CA ALA A 449 13.02 18.44 7.77
C ALA A 449 11.91 17.41 8.07
N TYR A 450 12.23 16.41 8.89
CA TYR A 450 11.35 15.27 9.17
C TYR A 450 10.87 15.26 10.62
N ASP A 451 9.71 14.64 10.85
CA ASP A 451 9.17 14.36 12.17
C ASP A 451 9.43 12.91 12.52
N ASP A 452 10.14 12.73 13.63
CA ASP A 452 10.77 11.50 14.14
C ASP A 452 10.10 10.97 15.42
N ARG A 453 8.98 11.58 15.81
CA ARG A 453 8.10 11.15 16.92
C ARG A 453 7.26 9.90 16.59
N PHE A 454 7.22 9.53 15.32
CA PHE A 454 6.49 8.39 14.77
C PHE A 454 7.47 7.30 14.31
N PRO A 455 7.09 6.01 14.37
CA PRO A 455 7.90 4.91 13.84
C PRO A 455 8.30 5.09 12.37
N LEU A 456 7.38 5.64 11.57
CA LEU A 456 7.59 6.04 10.17
C LEU A 456 7.60 7.57 10.05
N THR A 457 8.70 8.13 9.55
CA THR A 457 8.92 9.58 9.51
C THR A 457 8.08 10.27 8.42
N ARG A 458 7.72 11.54 8.68
CA ARG A 458 6.81 12.38 7.87
C ARG A 458 7.42 13.77 7.68
N VAL A 459 7.11 14.53 6.62
CA VAL A 459 7.70 15.88 6.43
C VAL A 459 7.20 16.85 7.49
N LYS A 460 8.11 17.45 8.27
CA LYS A 460 7.84 18.40 9.36
C LYS A 460 7.90 19.84 8.91
N SER A 461 8.78 20.16 7.95
CA SER A 461 8.82 21.45 7.29
C SER A 461 9.55 21.42 5.96
N VAL A 462 9.26 22.43 5.13
CA VAL A 462 10.01 22.74 3.92
C VAL A 462 10.54 24.17 4.04
N ARG A 463 11.84 24.33 3.85
CA ARG A 463 12.53 25.63 3.86
C ARG A 463 13.13 25.90 2.49
N VAL A 464 12.88 27.10 1.95
CA VAL A 464 13.44 27.56 0.68
C VAL A 464 14.44 28.68 0.95
N THR A 465 15.65 28.55 0.40
CA THR A 465 16.70 29.58 0.48
C THR A 465 17.24 29.97 -0.89
N SER A 466 17.94 31.09 -0.96
CA SER A 466 18.89 31.42 -2.02
C SER A 466 19.95 30.32 -2.21
N GLY A 467 20.66 30.36 -3.34
CA GLY A 467 21.70 29.37 -3.69
C GLY A 467 22.94 29.37 -2.79
N ASP A 468 23.21 30.48 -2.11
CA ASP A 468 24.25 30.61 -1.06
C ASP A 468 23.74 30.26 0.35
N GLY A 469 22.42 30.12 0.53
CA GLY A 469 21.77 29.80 1.79
C GLY A 469 21.56 30.98 2.75
N VAL A 470 21.85 32.21 2.33
CA VAL A 470 21.75 33.41 3.17
C VAL A 470 20.32 33.91 3.31
N ASP A 471 19.63 34.15 2.19
CA ASP A 471 18.24 34.60 2.18
C ASP A 471 17.28 33.40 2.24
N ALA A 472 16.18 33.55 2.99
CA ALA A 472 15.19 32.49 3.17
C ALA A 472 13.76 33.01 3.03
N LEU A 473 12.89 32.21 2.39
CA LEU A 473 11.44 32.39 2.47
C LEU A 473 10.93 31.91 3.85
N PRO A 474 9.74 32.36 4.30
CA PRO A 474 9.08 31.79 5.48
C PRO A 474 8.97 30.26 5.37
N GLU A 475 9.36 29.56 6.44
CA GLU A 475 9.41 28.09 6.47
C GLU A 475 7.99 27.50 6.65
N THR A 476 7.51 26.78 5.66
CA THR A 476 6.24 26.04 5.74
C THR A 476 6.40 24.88 6.72
N ARG A 477 5.52 24.78 7.72
CA ARG A 477 5.54 23.73 8.76
C ARG A 477 4.28 22.87 8.70
N PHE A 478 4.43 21.60 9.07
CA PHE A 478 3.36 20.61 9.15
C PHE A 478 3.34 19.97 10.54
N THR A 479 2.15 19.57 10.99
CA THR A 479 1.92 18.90 12.27
C THR A 479 0.91 17.78 12.08
N TYR A 480 1.26 16.59 12.55
CA TYR A 480 0.42 15.40 12.46
C TYR A 480 -0.28 15.14 13.79
N ALA A 481 -1.48 14.54 13.73
CA ALA A 481 -2.10 13.93 14.90
C ALA A 481 -1.15 12.87 15.47
N ALA A 482 -0.96 12.87 16.79
CA ALA A 482 -0.33 11.77 17.50
C ALA A 482 -1.42 10.79 17.96
N ALA A 483 -1.03 9.56 18.31
CA ALA A 483 -1.91 8.64 19.01
C ALA A 483 -2.48 9.31 20.27
N GLU A 484 -3.80 9.24 20.46
CA GLU A 484 -4.46 9.83 21.63
C GLU A 484 -4.16 9.03 22.91
N ALA A 485 -4.33 9.66 24.06
CA ALA A 485 -4.18 8.95 25.34
C ALA A 485 -5.26 7.87 25.45
N ALA A 486 -4.86 6.62 25.77
CA ALA A 486 -5.75 5.47 25.77
C ALA A 486 -6.95 5.66 26.72
N THR A 487 -8.14 5.82 26.13
CA THR A 487 -9.41 5.95 26.85
C THR A 487 -10.05 4.59 27.11
N GLN A 488 -10.94 4.54 28.10
CA GLN A 488 -11.72 3.34 28.42
C GLN A 488 -13.20 3.68 28.37
N THR A 489 -13.94 2.99 27.50
CA THR A 489 -15.37 3.15 27.33
C THR A 489 -16.05 1.84 27.68
N ALA A 490 -16.91 1.84 28.70
CA ALA A 490 -17.75 0.70 29.01
C ALA A 490 -18.81 0.54 27.92
N VAL A 491 -18.80 -0.59 27.20
CA VAL A 491 -19.76 -0.87 26.12
C VAL A 491 -21.01 -1.55 26.72
N PRO A 492 -22.20 -0.90 26.69
CA PRO A 492 -23.42 -1.48 27.26
C PRO A 492 -24.08 -2.49 26.30
N ASP A 493 -25.20 -3.06 26.74
CA ASP A 493 -26.04 -4.03 25.99
C ASP A 493 -25.37 -5.40 25.69
N VAL A 494 -24.12 -5.61 26.11
CA VAL A 494 -23.35 -6.87 25.95
C VAL A 494 -23.78 -8.02 26.90
N THR A 495 -24.88 -7.88 27.65
CA THR A 495 -25.28 -8.83 28.70
C THR A 495 -25.48 -10.25 28.16
N GLY A 496 -24.75 -11.21 28.71
CA GLY A 496 -24.72 -12.61 28.25
C GLY A 496 -23.95 -12.84 26.94
N TRP A 497 -23.29 -11.81 26.41
CA TRP A 497 -22.59 -11.75 25.12
C TRP A 497 -21.19 -11.08 25.26
N GLY A 498 -20.53 -11.27 26.40
CA GLY A 498 -19.12 -10.87 26.55
C GLY A 498 -18.18 -11.73 25.70
N LEU A 499 -17.09 -11.15 25.19
CA LEU A 499 -16.10 -11.84 24.35
C LEU A 499 -15.31 -12.95 25.08
N ASN A 500 -15.51 -13.10 26.39
CA ASN A 500 -15.01 -14.18 27.22
C ASN A 500 -16.01 -15.36 27.35
N LEU A 501 -17.18 -15.31 26.71
CA LEU A 501 -18.21 -16.33 26.76
C LEU A 501 -18.18 -17.23 25.51
N LEU A 502 -18.49 -18.51 25.70
CA LEU A 502 -18.51 -19.50 24.62
C LEU A 502 -19.42 -19.07 23.46
N GLY A 503 -18.89 -19.19 22.24
CA GLY A 503 -19.63 -18.96 21.00
C GLY A 503 -19.73 -17.49 20.57
N THR A 504 -19.22 -16.53 21.35
CA THR A 504 -19.32 -15.09 21.03
C THR A 504 -18.03 -14.55 20.41
N SER A 505 -18.16 -13.75 19.34
CA SER A 505 -17.08 -13.06 18.64
C SER A 505 -17.49 -11.64 18.25
N LEU A 506 -16.50 -10.82 17.86
CA LEU A 506 -16.75 -9.68 16.98
C LEU A 506 -16.77 -10.15 15.52
N PHE A 507 -17.61 -9.54 14.68
CA PHE A 507 -17.73 -9.76 13.23
C PHE A 507 -18.56 -8.61 12.63
N ASP A 508 -18.25 -8.06 11.46
CA ASP A 508 -19.13 -7.08 10.77
C ASP A 508 -20.17 -7.85 9.93
N VAL A 509 -21.44 -7.82 10.34
CA VAL A 509 -22.51 -8.66 9.77
C VAL A 509 -23.24 -7.98 8.61
N ASP A 510 -23.41 -6.66 8.65
CA ASP A 510 -24.10 -5.92 7.57
C ASP A 510 -23.20 -5.03 6.68
N ASN A 511 -21.89 -5.05 6.92
CA ASN A 511 -20.84 -4.37 6.15
C ASN A 511 -20.97 -2.84 6.22
N ASP A 512 -21.18 -2.29 7.42
CA ASP A 512 -21.12 -0.84 7.67
C ASP A 512 -19.74 -0.34 8.15
N GLY A 513 -18.80 -1.26 8.39
CA GLY A 513 -17.45 -0.97 8.86
C GLY A 513 -17.31 -0.95 10.39
N ALA A 514 -18.40 -1.14 11.14
CA ALA A 514 -18.35 -1.36 12.58
C ALA A 514 -18.47 -2.85 12.90
N MET A 515 -17.66 -3.32 13.86
CA MET A 515 -17.74 -4.71 14.31
C MET A 515 -18.99 -4.91 15.18
N ASP A 516 -19.86 -5.85 14.79
CA ASP A 516 -21.01 -6.32 15.55
C ASP A 516 -20.62 -7.39 16.56
N LEU A 517 -21.56 -7.73 17.46
CA LEU A 517 -21.46 -8.95 18.26
C LEU A 517 -22.14 -10.11 17.54
N LEU A 518 -21.36 -11.15 17.24
CA LEU A 518 -21.81 -12.41 16.65
C LEU A 518 -21.86 -13.51 17.71
N ARG A 519 -22.87 -14.38 17.65
CA ARG A 519 -22.94 -15.62 18.44
C ARG A 519 -23.22 -16.84 17.57
N LEU A 520 -22.27 -17.76 17.50
CA LEU A 520 -22.37 -19.06 16.83
C LEU A 520 -22.45 -20.19 17.86
N HIS A 521 -23.60 -20.87 17.93
CA HIS A 521 -23.82 -22.01 18.81
C HIS A 521 -24.60 -23.12 18.08
N THR A 522 -24.41 -24.38 18.49
CA THR A 522 -24.97 -25.54 17.77
C THR A 522 -26.50 -25.52 17.70
N SER A 523 -27.16 -24.93 18.71
CA SER A 523 -28.61 -24.75 18.77
C SER A 523 -29.16 -23.60 17.90
N GLY A 524 -28.30 -22.81 17.24
CA GLY A 524 -28.69 -21.66 16.43
C GLY A 524 -27.76 -20.46 16.60
N HIS A 525 -27.78 -19.59 15.60
CA HIS A 525 -26.90 -18.42 15.52
C HIS A 525 -27.70 -17.13 15.64
N SER A 526 -27.05 -16.07 16.12
CA SER A 526 -27.66 -14.75 16.31
C SER A 526 -26.59 -13.68 16.33
N TRP A 527 -26.97 -12.43 16.12
CA TRP A 527 -26.06 -11.27 16.16
C TRP A 527 -26.73 -10.05 16.79
N ARG A 528 -25.96 -9.01 17.10
CA ARG A 528 -26.44 -7.71 17.58
C ARG A 528 -25.70 -6.60 16.84
N ARG A 529 -26.41 -5.79 16.04
CA ARG A 529 -25.81 -4.66 15.32
C ARG A 529 -25.16 -3.66 16.28
N ASN A 530 -23.96 -3.19 15.94
CA ASN A 530 -23.34 -2.01 16.52
C ASN A 530 -24.11 -0.75 16.07
N ILE A 531 -24.52 0.08 17.02
CA ILE A 531 -25.31 1.30 16.75
C ILE A 531 -24.66 2.54 17.35
N GLY A 532 -23.32 2.58 17.34
CA GLY A 532 -22.51 3.68 17.85
C GLY A 532 -22.18 3.53 19.32
N GLY A 533 -21.21 2.67 19.64
CA GLY A 533 -20.70 2.49 21.02
C GLY A 533 -21.62 1.68 21.95
N ARG A 534 -22.69 1.10 21.39
CA ARG A 534 -23.60 0.15 22.05
C ARG A 534 -24.20 -0.81 21.02
N PHE A 535 -24.91 -1.84 21.50
CA PHE A 535 -25.48 -2.87 20.63
C PHE A 535 -27.02 -2.89 20.63
N ALA A 536 -27.58 -3.25 19.47
CA ALA A 536 -29.01 -3.49 19.29
C ALA A 536 -29.50 -4.74 20.06
N PRO A 537 -30.82 -4.93 20.19
CA PRO A 537 -31.40 -6.21 20.58
C PRO A 537 -30.94 -7.35 19.64
N PRO A 538 -30.81 -8.60 20.13
CA PRO A 538 -30.30 -9.70 19.32
C PRO A 538 -31.28 -10.11 18.21
N ALA A 539 -30.76 -10.17 16.98
CA ALA A 539 -31.44 -10.69 15.81
C ALA A 539 -31.02 -12.15 15.54
N PRO A 540 -31.92 -13.01 15.02
CA PRO A 540 -31.55 -14.35 14.57
C PRO A 540 -30.62 -14.28 13.35
N MET A 541 -29.79 -15.31 13.18
CA MET A 541 -28.89 -15.45 12.03
C MET A 541 -29.10 -16.85 11.41
N PRO A 542 -30.03 -17.01 10.45
CA PRO A 542 -30.40 -18.32 9.91
C PRO A 542 -29.27 -19.06 9.17
N GLY A 543 -29.47 -20.34 8.90
CA GLY A 543 -28.53 -21.18 8.14
C GLY A 543 -27.42 -21.80 8.99
N ALA A 544 -26.49 -22.51 8.31
CA ALA A 544 -25.29 -23.13 8.89
C ALA A 544 -25.46 -23.96 10.19
N THR A 545 -26.64 -24.47 10.48
CA THR A 545 -26.99 -25.04 11.80
C THR A 545 -26.10 -26.20 12.23
N GLY A 546 -25.99 -26.39 13.55
CA GLY A 546 -25.11 -27.39 14.16
C GLY A 546 -23.62 -27.01 14.20
N SER A 547 -23.19 -25.85 13.68
CA SER A 547 -21.84 -25.31 13.91
C SER A 547 -21.72 -24.59 15.26
N SER A 548 -20.49 -24.37 15.72
CA SER A 548 -20.17 -23.50 16.84
C SER A 548 -18.81 -22.83 16.61
N LEU A 549 -18.54 -21.71 17.28
CA LEU A 549 -17.37 -20.87 17.02
C LEU A 549 -16.02 -21.61 17.11
N ASP A 550 -15.91 -22.61 17.98
CA ASP A 550 -14.74 -23.48 18.17
C ASP A 550 -14.47 -24.45 16.99
N GLN A 551 -15.52 -24.79 16.22
CA GLN A 551 -15.47 -25.77 15.13
C GLN A 551 -15.25 -25.14 13.75
N VAL A 552 -15.18 -23.81 13.68
CA VAL A 552 -15.17 -23.06 12.42
C VAL A 552 -13.97 -22.12 12.31
N ARG A 553 -13.78 -21.55 11.13
CA ARG A 553 -13.01 -20.32 10.91
C ARG A 553 -13.93 -19.29 10.27
N LEU A 554 -13.81 -18.04 10.69
CA LEU A 554 -14.44 -16.88 10.07
C LEU A 554 -13.33 -16.13 9.34
N VAL A 555 -13.35 -16.15 8.01
CA VAL A 555 -12.27 -15.63 7.16
C VAL A 555 -12.81 -15.35 5.76
N ASP A 556 -12.49 -14.19 5.19
CA ASP A 556 -12.77 -13.86 3.78
C ASP A 556 -11.88 -14.73 2.88
N LEU A 557 -12.45 -15.69 2.17
CA LEU A 557 -11.69 -16.59 1.30
C LEU A 557 -11.57 -16.07 -0.15
N ASP A 558 -12.51 -15.23 -0.60
CA ASP A 558 -12.64 -14.85 -2.01
C ASP A 558 -12.30 -13.38 -2.34
N GLY A 559 -11.98 -12.58 -1.32
CA GLY A 559 -11.46 -11.22 -1.42
C GLY A 559 -12.52 -10.14 -1.65
N ASP A 560 -13.79 -10.43 -1.32
CA ASP A 560 -14.91 -9.48 -1.41
C ASP A 560 -15.14 -8.64 -0.14
N SER A 561 -14.25 -8.76 0.85
CA SER A 561 -14.32 -8.14 2.18
C SER A 561 -15.41 -8.67 3.11
N VAL A 562 -16.05 -9.81 2.79
CA VAL A 562 -16.99 -10.51 3.68
C VAL A 562 -16.42 -11.86 4.09
N ALA A 563 -16.36 -12.11 5.39
CA ALA A 563 -15.80 -13.35 5.91
C ALA A 563 -16.75 -14.56 5.79
N GLU A 564 -16.31 -15.63 5.13
CA GLU A 564 -16.97 -16.93 5.12
C GLU A 564 -16.88 -17.66 6.46
N MET A 565 -17.89 -18.48 6.78
CA MET A 565 -17.81 -19.50 7.81
C MET A 565 -17.39 -20.85 7.23
N VAL A 566 -16.12 -21.19 7.43
CA VAL A 566 -15.48 -22.44 6.99
C VAL A 566 -15.55 -23.49 8.11
N ARG A 567 -16.01 -24.72 7.83
CA ARG A 567 -16.01 -25.83 8.81
C ARG A 567 -15.52 -27.15 8.21
N GLN A 568 -14.81 -27.97 9.00
CA GLN A 568 -14.40 -29.31 8.56
C GLN A 568 -15.60 -30.27 8.61
N VAL A 569 -15.86 -31.00 7.52
CA VAL A 569 -16.85 -32.08 7.46
C VAL A 569 -16.20 -33.30 6.82
N GLY A 570 -15.82 -34.27 7.65
CA GLY A 570 -14.99 -35.41 7.22
C GLY A 570 -13.67 -34.91 6.62
N SER A 571 -13.34 -35.36 5.41
CA SER A 571 -12.13 -34.92 4.70
C SER A 571 -12.26 -33.59 3.95
N GLN A 572 -13.44 -32.94 3.96
CA GLN A 572 -13.68 -31.71 3.18
C GLN A 572 -13.81 -30.48 4.10
N TRP A 573 -13.56 -29.31 3.54
CA TRP A 573 -14.02 -28.04 4.12
C TRP A 573 -15.36 -27.68 3.50
N VAL A 574 -16.35 -27.36 4.32
CA VAL A 574 -17.65 -26.84 3.88
C VAL A 574 -17.73 -25.36 4.22
N VAL A 575 -18.03 -24.55 3.22
CA VAL A 575 -18.00 -23.09 3.28
C VAL A 575 -19.42 -22.55 3.28
N HIS A 576 -19.68 -21.51 4.08
CA HIS A 576 -20.92 -20.76 4.05
C HIS A 576 -20.60 -19.27 3.89
N LYS A 577 -21.18 -18.60 2.89
CA LYS A 577 -21.07 -17.14 2.71
C LYS A 577 -22.29 -16.46 3.34
N LEU A 578 -22.11 -15.22 3.79
CA LEU A 578 -23.15 -14.45 4.46
C LEU A 578 -24.01 -13.67 3.46
N ASP A 579 -25.29 -14.01 3.39
CA ASP A 579 -26.29 -13.16 2.74
C ASP A 579 -26.63 -11.97 3.64
N ARG A 580 -25.92 -10.86 3.43
CA ARG A 580 -26.03 -9.63 4.22
C ARG A 580 -27.49 -9.10 4.32
N PRO A 581 -28.31 -9.04 3.25
CA PRO A 581 -29.68 -8.51 3.33
C PRO A 581 -30.64 -9.30 4.24
N SER A 582 -30.37 -10.59 4.49
CA SER A 582 -31.18 -11.44 5.38
C SER A 582 -30.43 -11.92 6.63
N ALA A 583 -29.19 -11.47 6.83
CA ALA A 583 -28.25 -11.96 7.84
C ALA A 583 -28.22 -13.51 7.95
N SER A 584 -28.16 -14.21 6.81
CA SER A 584 -28.27 -15.68 6.75
C SER A 584 -27.04 -16.35 6.13
N TRP A 585 -26.62 -17.49 6.70
CA TRP A 585 -25.51 -18.29 6.20
C TRP A 585 -25.95 -19.24 5.07
N ILE A 586 -25.57 -18.92 3.84
CA ILE A 586 -25.81 -19.76 2.66
C ILE A 586 -24.63 -20.72 2.47
N SER A 587 -24.89 -22.03 2.47
CA SER A 587 -23.88 -23.05 2.19
C SER A 587 -23.47 -23.02 0.71
N LEU A 588 -22.17 -22.87 0.46
CA LEU A 588 -21.55 -23.03 -0.87
C LEU A 588 -21.15 -24.49 -1.15
N GLY A 589 -21.36 -25.40 -0.19
CA GLY A 589 -20.93 -26.79 -0.29
C GLY A 589 -19.45 -26.99 0.04
N ALA A 590 -18.84 -28.00 -0.58
CA ALA A 590 -17.44 -28.37 -0.32
C ALA A 590 -16.47 -27.51 -1.15
N LEU A 591 -15.46 -26.92 -0.49
CA LEU A 591 -14.44 -26.11 -1.14
C LEU A 591 -13.51 -26.99 -2.00
N ALA A 592 -13.45 -26.71 -3.30
CA ALA A 592 -12.55 -27.43 -4.19
C ALA A 592 -11.07 -27.23 -3.76
N GLY A 593 -10.26 -28.27 -3.95
CA GLY A 593 -8.85 -28.30 -3.54
C GLY A 593 -8.61 -28.52 -2.04
N ALA A 594 -9.59 -28.28 -1.15
CA ALA A 594 -9.46 -28.48 0.30
C ALA A 594 -9.52 -29.95 0.77
N ALA A 595 -9.74 -30.90 -0.15
CA ALA A 595 -9.85 -32.32 0.16
C ALA A 595 -8.61 -32.87 0.88
N ASN A 596 -8.83 -33.48 2.05
CA ASN A 596 -7.84 -34.02 2.98
C ASN A 596 -6.88 -32.97 3.59
N VAL A 597 -7.24 -31.68 3.56
CA VAL A 597 -6.57 -30.62 4.32
C VAL A 597 -7.25 -30.50 5.69
N SER A 598 -6.48 -30.36 6.77
CA SER A 598 -7.01 -30.21 8.14
C SER A 598 -7.20 -28.73 8.49
N LEU A 599 -8.43 -28.26 8.64
CA LEU A 599 -8.76 -26.87 9.00
C LEU A 599 -8.14 -26.43 10.34
N ALA A 600 -7.87 -27.38 11.25
CA ALA A 600 -7.23 -27.12 12.54
C ALA A 600 -5.69 -27.16 12.49
N GLY A 601 -5.09 -27.63 11.40
CA GLY A 601 -3.64 -27.88 11.27
C GLY A 601 -2.95 -27.05 10.20
N VAL A 602 -3.51 -25.90 9.82
CA VAL A 602 -3.00 -25.00 8.76
C VAL A 602 -2.97 -23.57 9.25
N ALA A 603 -2.18 -22.73 8.58
CA ALA A 603 -2.43 -21.29 8.54
C ALA A 603 -3.27 -20.96 7.30
N ILE A 604 -4.09 -19.92 7.43
CA ILE A 604 -4.88 -19.31 6.34
C ILE A 604 -4.48 -17.83 6.33
N ALA A 605 -3.94 -17.34 5.22
CA ALA A 605 -3.40 -15.99 5.07
C ALA A 605 -3.20 -15.64 3.59
N ASP A 606 -3.24 -14.36 3.23
CA ASP A 606 -2.91 -13.86 1.89
C ASP A 606 -1.38 -13.80 1.71
N VAL A 607 -0.79 -14.76 0.96
CA VAL A 607 0.67 -14.92 0.86
C VAL A 607 1.25 -14.22 -0.36
N ASP A 608 0.49 -14.11 -1.46
CA ASP A 608 0.91 -13.39 -2.67
C ASP A 608 0.36 -11.96 -2.80
N GLY A 609 -0.65 -11.57 -2.02
CA GLY A 609 -1.25 -10.24 -2.01
C GLY A 609 -2.41 -10.04 -2.99
N ASP A 610 -2.96 -11.10 -3.61
CA ASP A 610 -4.12 -10.98 -4.52
C ASP A 610 -5.44 -10.65 -3.79
N ARG A 611 -5.42 -10.69 -2.45
CA ARG A 611 -6.53 -10.51 -1.49
C ARG A 611 -7.44 -11.73 -1.34
N ARG A 612 -7.05 -12.91 -1.84
CA ARG A 612 -7.63 -14.20 -1.46
C ARG A 612 -6.81 -14.81 -0.35
N MET A 613 -7.39 -15.80 0.33
CA MET A 613 -6.68 -16.49 1.41
C MET A 613 -6.09 -17.81 0.93
N ASP A 614 -4.78 -17.89 1.03
CA ASP A 614 -4.00 -19.09 0.76
C ASP A 614 -3.99 -20.02 1.97
N VAL A 615 -3.66 -21.28 1.73
CA VAL A 615 -3.57 -22.30 2.77
C VAL A 615 -2.15 -22.84 2.85
N LEU A 616 -1.52 -22.64 4.01
CA LEU A 616 -0.19 -23.16 4.32
C LEU A 616 -0.33 -24.32 5.31
N ALA A 617 0.01 -25.53 4.85
CA ALA A 617 0.01 -26.75 5.68
C ALA A 617 1.43 -27.24 5.98
N PRO A 618 1.75 -27.69 7.20
CA PRO A 618 3.01 -28.35 7.52
C PRO A 618 3.08 -29.73 6.85
N PHE A 619 4.22 -30.08 6.25
CA PHE A 619 4.43 -31.35 5.55
C PHE A 619 5.87 -31.83 5.71
N GLY A 620 6.12 -32.62 6.77
CA GLY A 620 7.47 -33.09 7.12
C GLY A 620 8.39 -31.92 7.46
N SER A 621 9.42 -31.70 6.64
CA SER A 621 10.35 -30.56 6.72
C SER A 621 10.07 -29.45 5.70
N THR A 622 8.86 -29.41 5.14
CA THR A 622 8.44 -28.48 4.09
C THR A 622 7.04 -27.93 4.34
N ILE A 623 6.66 -26.86 3.63
CA ILE A 623 5.30 -26.33 3.61
C ILE A 623 4.59 -26.85 2.35
N LYS A 624 3.31 -27.22 2.46
CA LYS A 624 2.39 -27.35 1.34
C LYS A 624 1.55 -26.09 1.25
N LEU A 625 1.86 -25.26 0.25
CA LEU A 625 1.11 -24.05 -0.08
C LEU A 625 0.02 -24.40 -1.09
N ARG A 626 -1.16 -23.82 -0.95
CA ARG A 626 -2.20 -23.77 -1.98
C ARG A 626 -2.68 -22.33 -2.09
N TYR A 627 -2.53 -21.75 -3.28
CA TYR A 627 -3.06 -20.41 -3.53
C TYR A 627 -4.59 -20.40 -3.56
N GLY A 628 -5.18 -19.31 -3.09
CA GLY A 628 -6.59 -18.98 -3.30
C GLY A 628 -6.87 -18.74 -4.78
N THR A 629 -8.05 -19.11 -5.26
CA THR A 629 -8.49 -18.83 -6.63
C THR A 629 -10.00 -18.62 -6.66
N ALA A 630 -10.51 -18.02 -7.74
CA ALA A 630 -11.97 -17.92 -7.99
C ALA A 630 -12.69 -19.30 -8.13
N ALA A 631 -11.95 -20.42 -8.14
CA ALA A 631 -12.49 -21.78 -8.17
C ALA A 631 -12.27 -22.56 -6.85
N GLY A 632 -11.78 -21.91 -5.78
CA GLY A 632 -11.34 -22.55 -4.54
C GLY A 632 -9.82 -22.68 -4.46
N LEU A 633 -9.30 -23.70 -3.77
CA LEU A 633 -7.86 -23.83 -3.53
C LEU A 633 -7.12 -24.47 -4.72
N GLY A 634 -6.01 -23.84 -5.11
CA GLY A 634 -5.14 -24.27 -6.20
C GLY A 634 -4.37 -25.58 -5.92
N ALA A 635 -3.57 -25.99 -6.90
CA ALA A 635 -2.72 -27.17 -6.82
C ALA A 635 -1.65 -27.03 -5.70
N PRO A 636 -1.30 -28.11 -4.98
CA PRO A 636 -0.42 -28.01 -3.81
C PRO A 636 1.06 -27.90 -4.20
N LEU A 637 1.63 -26.71 -3.98
CA LEU A 637 3.05 -26.43 -4.17
C LEU A 637 3.86 -26.87 -2.94
N SER A 638 5.12 -27.26 -3.15
CA SER A 638 6.04 -27.58 -2.05
C SER A 638 7.01 -26.42 -1.87
N ARG A 639 7.01 -25.78 -0.69
CA ARG A 639 7.95 -24.70 -0.33
C ARG A 639 8.85 -25.17 0.84
N PRO A 640 10.04 -24.58 1.04
CA PRO A 640 10.85 -24.82 2.24
C PRO A 640 10.09 -24.54 3.54
N ALA A 641 10.57 -25.05 4.67
CA ALA A 641 10.12 -24.60 5.99
C ALA A 641 10.44 -23.11 6.21
N ILE A 642 9.66 -22.44 7.07
CA ILE A 642 9.83 -21.02 7.44
C ILE A 642 11.24 -20.79 8.01
N ASP A 643 11.67 -21.68 8.91
CA ASP A 643 13.05 -21.74 9.40
C ASP A 643 13.56 -23.20 9.38
N PRO A 644 14.37 -23.60 8.38
CA PRO A 644 14.98 -24.92 8.34
C PRO A 644 15.89 -25.25 9.54
N SER A 645 16.33 -24.25 10.32
CA SER A 645 17.08 -24.43 11.56
C SER A 645 16.19 -24.56 12.81
N ARG A 646 14.89 -24.24 12.70
CA ARG A 646 13.90 -24.34 13.79
C ARG A 646 12.61 -25.01 13.30
N PRO A 647 12.56 -26.35 13.13
CA PRO A 647 11.37 -27.07 12.63
C PRO A 647 10.07 -26.91 13.44
N ILE A 648 10.14 -26.34 14.66
CA ILE A 648 8.96 -25.94 15.44
C ILE A 648 8.21 -24.74 14.83
N ILE A 649 8.88 -23.95 13.98
CA ILE A 649 8.34 -22.77 13.31
C ILE A 649 7.74 -23.24 11.98
N GLN A 650 6.47 -23.63 12.05
CA GLN A 650 5.68 -24.16 10.95
C GLN A 650 4.27 -23.56 10.94
N PRO A 651 3.58 -23.55 9.78
CA PRO A 651 2.17 -23.18 9.70
C PRO A 651 1.28 -24.06 10.58
N GLY A 652 0.15 -23.51 11.05
CA GLY A 652 -0.82 -24.23 11.88
C GLY A 652 -0.36 -24.56 13.32
N ALA A 653 0.89 -24.29 13.68
CA ALA A 653 1.33 -24.38 15.08
C ALA A 653 0.78 -23.20 15.88
N ALA A 654 0.21 -23.46 17.07
CA ALA A 654 -0.50 -22.45 17.88
C ALA A 654 0.37 -21.27 18.40
N ALA A 655 1.69 -21.32 18.21
CA ALA A 655 2.62 -20.24 18.52
C ALA A 655 3.13 -19.49 17.27
N THR A 656 2.83 -19.97 16.07
CA THR A 656 3.11 -19.29 14.79
C THR A 656 1.83 -18.57 14.33
N SER A 657 1.95 -17.33 13.89
CA SER A 657 0.85 -16.55 13.32
C SER A 657 1.33 -15.77 12.10
N PHE A 658 0.38 -15.33 11.27
CA PHE A 658 0.66 -14.65 10.01
C PHE A 658 -0.06 -13.31 9.99
N TYR A 659 0.69 -12.26 9.65
CA TYR A 659 0.27 -10.85 9.65
C TYR A 659 1.16 -10.09 8.67
N ASP A 660 0.72 -8.95 8.18
CA ASP A 660 1.64 -7.94 7.64
C ASP A 660 2.41 -7.31 8.83
N LEU A 661 3.74 -7.29 8.79
CA LEU A 661 4.60 -6.73 9.84
C LEU A 661 5.44 -5.54 9.36
N ASN A 662 5.48 -5.28 8.04
CA ASN A 662 6.32 -4.27 7.40
C ASN A 662 5.52 -3.20 6.63
N GLY A 663 4.20 -3.38 6.49
CA GLY A 663 3.30 -2.51 5.76
C GLY A 663 3.33 -2.74 4.23
N ASP A 664 3.76 -3.90 3.75
CA ASP A 664 3.86 -4.17 2.31
C ASP A 664 2.66 -4.92 1.69
N GLY A 665 1.77 -5.46 2.51
CA GLY A 665 0.56 -6.16 2.10
C GLY A 665 0.71 -7.67 1.89
N LEU A 666 1.79 -8.30 2.36
CA LEU A 666 2.00 -9.75 2.31
C LEU A 666 1.94 -10.38 3.71
N ALA A 667 1.56 -11.66 3.79
CA ALA A 667 1.62 -12.41 5.05
C ALA A 667 3.06 -12.77 5.44
N ASP A 668 3.64 -11.99 6.34
CA ASP A 668 4.84 -12.34 7.10
C ASP A 668 4.51 -13.40 8.18
N ALA A 669 5.53 -14.07 8.71
CA ALA A 669 5.40 -15.06 9.77
C ALA A 669 6.05 -14.58 11.08
N ILE A 670 5.28 -14.60 12.17
CA ILE A 670 5.76 -14.35 13.53
C ILE A 670 5.56 -15.57 14.43
N HIS A 671 6.59 -15.95 15.20
CA HIS A 671 6.53 -17.08 16.13
C HIS A 671 6.87 -16.68 17.56
N MET A 672 5.96 -16.94 18.49
CA MET A 672 6.08 -16.63 19.92
C MET A 672 6.84 -17.73 20.66
N ALA A 673 8.12 -17.49 20.95
CA ALA A 673 8.93 -18.38 21.80
C ALA A 673 8.72 -18.08 23.29
N SER A 674 9.47 -18.74 24.18
CA SER A 674 9.38 -18.54 25.63
C SER A 674 9.89 -17.18 26.12
N SER A 675 10.68 -16.45 25.32
CA SER A 675 11.35 -15.20 25.73
C SER A 675 11.45 -14.13 24.63
N MET A 676 11.03 -14.44 23.39
CA MET A 676 11.17 -13.56 22.24
C MET A 676 10.22 -13.96 21.11
N PHE A 677 9.99 -13.03 20.17
CA PHE A 677 9.44 -13.36 18.86
C PHE A 677 10.56 -13.73 17.88
N TYR A 678 10.27 -14.65 16.96
CA TYR A 678 11.04 -14.82 15.72
C TYR A 678 10.20 -14.27 14.56
N VAL A 679 10.78 -13.38 13.76
CA VAL A 679 10.10 -12.63 12.68
C VAL A 679 10.73 -12.97 11.33
N TYR A 680 9.88 -13.33 10.36
CA TYR A 680 10.27 -13.71 9.00
C TYR A 680 9.37 -13.01 7.98
N LEU A 681 9.94 -12.24 7.05
CA LEU A 681 9.16 -11.57 6.01
C LEU A 681 8.70 -12.54 4.93
N GLY A 682 7.46 -12.42 4.48
CA GLY A 682 6.90 -13.10 3.32
C GLY A 682 7.55 -12.62 2.03
N ARG A 683 7.43 -13.42 0.96
CA ARG A 683 8.07 -13.12 -0.35
C ARG A 683 7.12 -13.19 -1.55
N GLY A 684 5.81 -13.24 -1.33
CA GLY A 684 4.81 -13.53 -2.37
C GLY A 684 4.73 -15.02 -2.72
N ASP A 685 5.88 -15.66 -2.89
CA ASP A 685 5.95 -17.05 -3.34
C ASP A 685 5.73 -18.08 -2.21
N GLY A 686 5.42 -17.66 -0.98
CA GLY A 686 5.34 -18.55 0.19
C GLY A 686 6.67 -19.16 0.62
N THR A 687 7.78 -18.53 0.24
CA THR A 687 9.05 -18.62 0.99
C THR A 687 9.23 -17.38 1.87
N PHE A 688 10.12 -17.48 2.86
CA PHE A 688 10.26 -16.47 3.91
C PHE A 688 11.73 -16.04 4.08
N GLU A 689 11.98 -14.75 4.33
CA GLU A 689 13.27 -14.21 4.77
C GLU A 689 13.30 -14.12 6.30
N LYS A 690 14.25 -14.79 6.97
CA LYS A 690 14.48 -14.54 8.40
C LYS A 690 14.93 -13.09 8.59
N TYR A 691 14.12 -12.29 9.28
CA TYR A 691 14.31 -10.85 9.42
C TYR A 691 14.88 -10.45 10.79
N ARG A 692 14.29 -10.95 11.90
CA ARG A 692 14.74 -10.58 13.25
C ARG A 692 14.36 -11.57 14.34
N ASP A 693 15.20 -11.63 15.37
CA ASP A 693 14.91 -12.27 16.65
C ASP A 693 14.66 -11.13 17.66
N VAL A 694 13.42 -10.96 18.13
CA VAL A 694 12.94 -9.75 18.83
C VAL A 694 12.63 -10.11 20.28
N ALA A 695 13.51 -9.73 21.21
CA ALA A 695 13.27 -9.91 22.64
C ALA A 695 11.98 -9.23 23.10
N TYR A 696 11.26 -9.84 24.04
CA TYR A 696 10.02 -9.26 24.56
C TYR A 696 10.28 -7.94 25.31
N PRO A 697 9.51 -6.85 25.07
CA PRO A 697 9.69 -5.56 25.74
C PRO A 697 9.17 -5.53 27.18
N TRP A 698 8.58 -6.62 27.69
CA TRP A 698 8.07 -6.75 29.05
C TRP A 698 8.96 -7.63 29.95
N THR A 699 8.83 -7.43 31.25
CA THR A 699 9.43 -8.30 32.27
C THR A 699 8.46 -9.37 32.78
N GLY A 700 9.02 -10.50 33.22
CA GLY A 700 8.30 -11.63 33.81
C GLY A 700 7.51 -12.47 32.79
N SER A 701 7.15 -13.69 33.17
CA SER A 701 6.49 -14.65 32.28
C SER A 701 5.12 -14.15 31.77
N VAL A 702 4.96 -14.08 30.45
CA VAL A 702 3.69 -13.87 29.74
C VAL A 702 3.36 -15.17 29.02
N SER A 703 2.14 -15.68 29.16
CA SER A 703 1.67 -16.80 28.32
C SER A 703 1.21 -16.26 26.97
N ALA A 704 1.41 -16.99 25.87
CA ALA A 704 0.95 -16.56 24.54
C ALA A 704 -0.55 -16.19 24.50
N SER A 705 -1.37 -16.83 25.33
CA SER A 705 -2.79 -16.50 25.52
C SER A 705 -3.08 -15.08 26.07
N GLN A 706 -2.09 -14.40 26.64
CA GLN A 706 -2.15 -13.01 27.12
C GLN A 706 -1.65 -11.99 26.09
N ILE A 707 -0.99 -12.45 25.01
CA ILE A 707 -0.46 -11.59 23.94
C ILE A 707 -1.56 -11.38 22.89
N ARG A 708 -1.71 -10.17 22.39
CA ARG A 708 -2.49 -9.81 21.20
C ARG A 708 -1.60 -9.03 20.24
N LEU A 709 -1.83 -9.24 18.95
CA LEU A 709 -1.07 -8.69 17.83
C LEU A 709 -2.04 -7.99 16.89
N GLY A 710 -1.64 -6.83 16.35
CA GLY A 710 -2.42 -6.03 15.40
C GLY A 710 -1.94 -4.58 15.39
N ASP A 711 -2.25 -3.82 14.34
CA ASP A 711 -2.04 -2.37 14.29
C ASP A 711 -3.11 -1.67 15.16
N LEU A 712 -2.70 -0.88 16.16
CA LEU A 712 -3.61 -0.22 17.11
C LEU A 712 -3.61 1.31 17.02
N ASP A 713 -2.56 1.97 16.50
CA ASP A 713 -2.56 3.41 16.21
C ASP A 713 -2.71 3.80 14.72
N ARG A 714 -2.83 2.80 13.84
CA ARG A 714 -3.07 2.89 12.39
C ARG A 714 -1.91 3.50 11.61
N ASP A 715 -0.67 3.25 12.03
CA ASP A 715 0.53 3.69 11.31
C ASP A 715 1.02 2.71 10.23
N GLY A 716 0.44 1.51 10.15
CA GLY A 716 0.76 0.48 9.15
C GLY A 716 1.79 -0.56 9.62
N LEU A 717 2.12 -0.58 10.91
CA LEU A 717 3.01 -1.55 11.53
C LEU A 717 2.25 -2.41 12.55
N LEU A 718 2.77 -3.60 12.86
CA LEU A 718 2.18 -4.45 13.89
C LEU A 718 2.56 -3.97 15.30
N ASP A 719 1.57 -3.81 16.18
CA ASP A 719 1.77 -3.61 17.62
C ASP A 719 1.62 -4.91 18.43
N VAL A 720 2.05 -4.87 19.69
CA VAL A 720 1.76 -5.91 20.69
C VAL A 720 0.99 -5.32 21.86
N ALA A 721 -0.11 -5.98 22.26
CA ALA A 721 -0.79 -5.71 23.52
C ALA A 721 -0.70 -6.93 24.46
N VAL A 722 -0.31 -6.70 25.71
CA VAL A 722 -0.26 -7.73 26.76
C VAL A 722 -1.36 -7.50 27.79
N VAL A 723 -2.25 -8.48 27.95
CA VAL A 723 -3.42 -8.42 28.85
C VAL A 723 -3.14 -9.20 30.13
N ARG A 724 -3.02 -8.50 31.28
CA ARG A 724 -2.65 -9.06 32.59
C ARG A 724 -3.53 -8.50 33.72
N GLY A 725 -4.33 -9.36 34.36
CA GLY A 725 -5.11 -9.01 35.56
C GLY A 725 -6.21 -7.96 35.36
N GLY A 726 -6.62 -7.71 34.12
CA GLY A 726 -7.55 -6.64 33.73
C GLY A 726 -6.87 -5.36 33.23
N ASN A 727 -5.54 -5.25 33.33
CA ASN A 727 -4.77 -4.17 32.70
C ASN A 727 -4.31 -4.59 31.30
N VAL A 728 -4.10 -3.62 30.41
CA VAL A 728 -3.47 -3.83 29.09
C VAL A 728 -2.21 -2.97 29.00
N ALA A 729 -1.11 -3.58 28.54
CA ALA A 729 0.11 -2.87 28.20
C ALA A 729 0.32 -2.94 26.68
N TRP A 730 0.16 -1.82 26.00
CA TRP A 730 0.36 -1.68 24.55
C TRP A 730 1.79 -1.22 24.25
N TYR A 731 2.47 -1.95 23.38
CA TYR A 731 3.81 -1.69 22.87
C TYR A 731 3.70 -1.46 21.37
N ARG A 732 3.96 -0.22 20.94
CA ARG A 732 3.86 0.21 19.55
C ARG A 732 4.95 -0.43 18.68
N GLY A 733 4.62 -0.76 17.44
CA GLY A 733 5.52 -1.29 16.42
C GLY A 733 6.59 -0.28 15.98
N LEU A 734 7.70 -0.80 15.46
CA LEU A 734 8.79 -0.02 14.91
C LEU A 734 9.12 -0.52 13.50
N ALA A 735 9.44 0.39 12.58
CA ALA A 735 9.71 0.13 11.16
C ALA A 735 10.81 -0.91 10.85
N ASN A 736 11.51 -1.37 11.88
CA ASN A 736 12.55 -2.39 11.83
C ASN A 736 12.10 -3.76 12.41
N GLY A 737 10.80 -3.96 12.62
CA GLY A 737 10.19 -5.18 13.16
C GLY A 737 10.39 -5.39 14.66
N ALA A 738 10.79 -4.37 15.41
CA ALA A 738 10.81 -4.39 16.88
C ALA A 738 9.63 -3.59 17.46
N PHE A 739 9.59 -3.44 18.79
CA PHE A 739 8.55 -2.71 19.51
C PHE A 739 9.17 -1.68 20.45
N ASP A 740 8.42 -0.65 20.81
CA ASP A 740 8.81 0.31 21.85
C ASP A 740 9.10 -0.40 23.19
N ALA A 741 10.13 0.06 23.91
CA ALA A 741 10.55 -0.55 25.19
C ALA A 741 9.68 -0.11 26.39
N ALA A 742 8.82 0.90 26.22
CA ALA A 742 7.90 1.39 27.23
C ALA A 742 6.45 1.20 26.75
N ALA A 743 5.61 0.63 27.61
CA ALA A 743 4.20 0.43 27.30
C ALA A 743 3.38 1.69 27.52
N VAL A 744 2.39 1.91 26.65
CA VAL A 744 1.19 2.68 26.99
C VAL A 744 0.34 1.79 27.91
N ALA A 745 0.25 2.17 29.18
CA ALA A 745 -0.47 1.41 30.20
C ALA A 745 -1.95 1.81 30.23
N VAL A 746 -2.83 0.92 29.79
CA VAL A 746 -4.27 1.01 29.99
C VAL A 746 -4.61 0.32 31.31
N ALA A 747 -4.92 1.11 32.32
CA ALA A 747 -5.32 0.60 33.64
C ALA A 747 -6.57 -0.28 33.55
N ARG A 748 -6.78 -1.16 34.53
CA ARG A 748 -8.07 -1.85 34.70
C ARG A 748 -9.20 -0.81 34.94
N PRO A 749 -10.42 -1.00 34.38
CA PRO A 749 -11.58 -0.20 34.75
C PRO A 749 -11.88 -0.27 36.25
N PRO A 750 -12.49 0.76 36.89
CA PRO A 750 -12.93 0.68 38.27
C PRO A 750 -14.09 -0.31 38.43
N GLY A 751 -13.76 -1.55 38.81
CA GLY A 751 -14.60 -2.74 38.94
C GLY A 751 -13.74 -4.00 38.93
#